data_AF-A0A9D5U523-F1
#
_entry.id   AF-A0A9D5U523-F1
#
_cell.length_a   1.000
_cell.length_b   1.000
_cell.length_c   1.000
_cell.angle_alpha   90.00
_cell.angle_beta   90.00
_cell.angle_gamma   90.00
#
_symmetry.space_group_name_H-M   'P 1'
#
loop_
_entity.id
_entity.type
_entity.pdbx_description
1 polymer ?
#
loop_
_entity_poly.entity_id
_entity_poly.type
_entity_poly.pdbx_seq_one_letter_code
_entity_poly.pdbx_strand_id
1 'polypeptide(L)'
;MTAGVVKERRRRKPGAGARTTGAVWGMVWVLAVSLPVFMWAEPGKRDGILMMQVEDAAMHFSWKSDASGQTDAPKVTSFRDGQGLLFVSEGKTRFELNGHPGREFWAGRGPLTLAMVVQPTMLEETQSPLCSKWNPRDGLRSFEFGFSGDGRLYWQVSASGLADGRRIKMDGRHGLQRGRPYAVAAVFDPGRRMALYVNGHLSGELTRRIPDRIHENETPVLLGARPGTDVHADAILGDVWIHPVALEGEAIQKWAASLGLTEEPPDGRTEWEKAVLDPDAKPAPIRALTQGPKPHWFGYYDKFQTDPTDRYVLSLEADFDLRVPGPSDVARIGMIDTQDGDKWIPLAETGAWNFQQGCMLQWRPGSDREILYNDREGDRFVCRVLDVKTGAMRTLPLAIDQVHPDGRHATCQDFARAGALRTVVGYAVRDPEEFRKVPAPDDTGIWLMDLDTGEHKLIVSVADIAKIPYPKQKPGDRLYVAHTQWSPDGKRFLFFNRGDTIDSRITTANMDGSDIRVVTYMASHYDWWDATRLLIEIPRRGGFFLFNDDGSMKGERLVAAPPGHHTLLPGREWFLSDTIPQGPDRVQHVYLMHIPTKRFIPLGHFPQGRQYWGDVRCDNHPRLSRDARKVIIDSTHEGTRQMYMIDISGIVGEAPAQ
;
A
#
# COMPACT_ATOMS: atom_id res chain seq x y z
N MET A 1 -44.36 21.02 43.84
CA MET A 1 -45.82 21.35 43.82
C MET A 1 -46.54 20.16 43.20
N THR A 2 -47.81 19.88 43.57
CA THR A 2 -48.76 18.91 42.93
C THR A 2 -48.17 17.57 42.43
N ALA A 3 -48.21 16.43 43.15
CA ALA A 3 -49.39 15.63 43.58
C ALA A 3 -50.25 15.08 42.41
N GLY A 4 -50.75 13.83 42.42
CA GLY A 4 -50.47 12.69 43.33
C GLY A 4 -51.50 11.54 43.28
N VAL A 5 -51.07 10.33 43.69
CA VAL A 5 -51.86 9.21 44.30
C VAL A 5 -52.98 8.48 43.49
N VAL A 6 -52.63 7.29 42.97
CA VAL A 6 -53.29 5.96 43.14
C VAL A 6 -54.83 5.83 43.27
N LYS A 7 -55.48 5.04 42.38
CA LYS A 7 -56.31 3.87 42.81
C LYS A 7 -56.70 2.83 41.73
N GLU A 8 -56.96 1.62 42.24
CA GLU A 8 -57.30 0.33 41.59
C GLU A 8 -58.84 0.13 41.45
N ARG A 9 -59.36 -0.58 40.41
CA ARG A 9 -60.21 -1.81 40.53
C ARG A 9 -61.03 -2.32 39.31
N ARG A 10 -60.89 -3.65 39.10
CA ARG A 10 -61.90 -4.71 38.80
C ARG A 10 -62.80 -4.70 37.54
N ARG A 11 -62.45 -5.63 36.63
CA ARG A 11 -63.28 -6.63 35.90
C ARG A 11 -64.82 -6.68 36.16
N ARG A 12 -65.58 -6.91 35.07
CA ARG A 12 -66.56 -8.03 34.96
C ARG A 12 -66.80 -8.46 33.48
N LYS A 13 -67.56 -9.56 33.29
CA LYS A 13 -67.82 -10.41 32.10
C LYS A 13 -69.32 -10.83 32.15
N PRO A 14 -69.90 -11.71 31.28
CA PRO A 14 -69.74 -11.99 29.83
C PRO A 14 -71.12 -12.23 29.09
N GLY A 15 -71.10 -12.73 27.83
CA GLY A 15 -72.12 -13.66 27.28
C GLY A 15 -72.62 -13.38 25.84
N ALA A 16 -73.35 -14.27 25.14
CA ALA A 16 -73.45 -15.75 25.21
C ALA A 16 -74.33 -16.33 24.05
N GLY A 17 -74.03 -17.55 23.56
CA GLY A 17 -74.91 -18.39 22.71
C GLY A 17 -74.82 -18.16 21.18
N ALA A 18 -75.20 -19.11 20.30
CA ALA A 18 -75.60 -20.53 20.45
C ALA A 18 -75.35 -21.30 19.11
N ARG A 19 -74.93 -22.59 19.09
CA ARG A 19 -75.71 -23.84 18.82
C ARG A 19 -76.40 -23.94 17.42
N THR A 20 -76.59 -25.09 16.73
CA THR A 20 -76.18 -26.53 16.73
C THR A 20 -76.68 -27.13 15.37
N THR A 21 -76.40 -28.34 14.84
CA THR A 21 -75.78 -29.64 15.26
C THR A 21 -75.38 -30.45 13.99
N GLY A 22 -74.59 -31.53 14.10
CA GLY A 22 -74.43 -32.55 13.04
C GLY A 22 -73.47 -33.70 13.40
N ALA A 23 -73.87 -34.97 13.22
CA ALA A 23 -73.14 -36.19 13.62
C ALA A 23 -73.83 -37.45 12.97
N VAL A 24 -73.34 -38.71 12.98
CA VAL A 24 -72.12 -39.35 13.55
C VAL A 24 -71.84 -40.70 12.81
N TRP A 25 -70.66 -41.32 13.05
CA TRP A 25 -70.12 -42.57 12.43
C TRP A 25 -69.68 -42.42 10.94
N GLY A 26 -68.64 -43.13 10.45
CA GLY A 26 -67.69 -44.01 11.15
C GLY A 26 -66.75 -44.79 10.19
N MET A 27 -66.06 -45.80 10.76
CA MET A 27 -65.18 -46.79 10.10
C MET A 27 -63.71 -46.37 9.81
N VAL A 28 -62.83 -47.37 9.77
CA VAL A 28 -61.35 -47.27 9.85
C VAL A 28 -60.71 -47.96 8.64
N TRP A 29 -59.62 -47.40 8.13
CA TRP A 29 -58.53 -48.17 7.50
C TRP A 29 -57.16 -47.59 7.86
N VAL A 30 -56.17 -48.46 7.99
CA VAL A 30 -54.78 -48.13 8.34
C VAL A 30 -53.89 -48.34 7.12
N LEU A 31 -52.98 -47.40 6.86
CA LEU A 31 -51.78 -47.66 6.06
C LEU A 31 -50.66 -46.74 6.54
N ALA A 32 -49.50 -47.32 6.82
CA ALA A 32 -48.33 -46.63 7.33
C ALA A 32 -47.18 -46.76 6.34
N VAL A 33 -46.36 -45.71 6.21
CA VAL A 33 -45.03 -45.77 5.60
C VAL A 33 -44.03 -45.16 6.57
N SER A 34 -42.93 -45.87 6.75
CA SER A 34 -41.94 -45.66 7.81
C SER A 34 -41.07 -44.41 7.65
N LEU A 35 -40.86 -43.70 8.76
CA LEU A 35 -39.64 -42.93 9.00
C LEU A 35 -38.69 -43.77 9.86
N PRO A 36 -37.37 -43.86 9.55
CA PRO A 36 -36.42 -44.58 10.39
C PRO A 36 -36.12 -43.79 11.67
N VAL A 37 -36.45 -44.37 12.83
CA VAL A 37 -35.96 -43.88 14.13
C VAL A 37 -34.55 -44.41 14.35
N PHE A 38 -33.56 -43.52 14.46
CA PHE A 38 -32.25 -43.84 15.03
C PHE A 38 -32.13 -43.19 16.42
N MET A 39 -32.18 -44.02 17.46
CA MET A 39 -31.71 -43.66 18.80
C MET A 39 -30.20 -43.94 18.88
N TRP A 40 -29.45 -43.16 19.69
CA TRP A 40 -28.57 -43.70 20.74
C TRP A 40 -27.92 -42.60 21.62
N ALA A 41 -27.35 -43.04 22.75
CA ALA A 41 -26.45 -42.34 23.69
C ALA A 41 -27.04 -41.32 24.69
N GLU A 42 -26.40 -41.26 25.86
CA GLU A 42 -26.74 -40.49 27.07
C GLU A 42 -25.98 -39.14 27.18
N PRO A 43 -26.42 -38.19 28.02
CA PRO A 43 -25.98 -36.80 27.96
C PRO A 43 -24.60 -36.51 28.59
N GLY A 44 -23.59 -36.31 27.74
CA GLY A 44 -22.31 -35.65 28.09
C GLY A 44 -22.28 -34.20 27.58
N LYS A 45 -22.18 -33.22 28.50
CA LYS A 45 -22.25 -31.76 28.22
C LYS A 45 -21.46 -31.28 26.99
N ARG A 46 -22.14 -30.84 25.93
CA ARG A 46 -21.65 -29.90 24.88
C ARG A 46 -22.78 -29.10 24.24
N ASP A 47 -23.36 -28.15 24.98
CA ASP A 47 -24.33 -27.20 24.45
C ASP A 47 -23.65 -26.08 23.65
N GLY A 48 -23.41 -26.34 22.37
CA GLY A 48 -22.76 -25.44 21.41
C GLY A 48 -23.26 -25.71 20.00
N ILE A 49 -24.56 -25.52 19.77
CA ILE A 49 -25.26 -26.07 18.61
C ILE A 49 -25.21 -25.09 17.43
N LEU A 50 -24.33 -25.38 16.48
CA LEU A 50 -24.47 -24.92 15.10
C LEU A 50 -25.80 -25.41 14.52
N MET A 51 -26.64 -24.49 14.05
CA MET A 51 -27.84 -24.84 13.29
C MET A 51 -27.51 -24.79 11.80
N MET A 52 -27.08 -25.93 11.27
CA MET A 52 -26.97 -26.16 9.83
C MET A 52 -28.32 -26.66 9.30
N GLN A 53 -28.87 -25.97 8.31
CA GLN A 53 -30.04 -26.43 7.55
C GLN A 53 -29.60 -26.78 6.12
N VAL A 54 -30.23 -27.83 5.55
CA VAL A 54 -30.03 -28.22 4.16
C VAL A 54 -31.37 -28.07 3.45
N GLU A 55 -31.49 -27.05 2.61
CA GLU A 55 -32.73 -26.65 1.92
C GLU A 55 -32.50 -26.69 0.41
N ASP A 56 -33.31 -27.44 -0.35
CA ASP A 56 -33.21 -27.59 -1.81
C ASP A 56 -31.78 -27.84 -2.35
N ALA A 57 -31.00 -28.61 -1.60
CA ALA A 57 -29.56 -28.78 -1.80
C ALA A 57 -28.78 -27.44 -1.81
N ALA A 58 -28.95 -26.67 -0.74
CA ALA A 58 -28.08 -25.58 -0.29
C ALA A 58 -27.66 -25.84 1.17
N MET A 59 -26.41 -25.55 1.55
CA MET A 59 -25.98 -25.55 2.96
C MET A 59 -26.13 -24.15 3.54
N HIS A 60 -27.02 -24.00 4.53
CA HIS A 60 -27.23 -22.78 5.30
C HIS A 60 -26.64 -22.92 6.70
N PHE A 61 -25.85 -21.94 7.14
CA PHE A 61 -25.22 -21.90 8.45
C PHE A 61 -25.72 -20.72 9.29
N SER A 62 -26.36 -21.04 10.42
CA SER A 62 -26.83 -20.05 11.39
C SER A 62 -26.32 -20.33 12.81
N TRP A 63 -26.04 -19.26 13.55
CA TRP A 63 -25.36 -19.28 14.85
C TRP A 63 -26.36 -18.93 15.96
N LYS A 64 -26.29 -19.65 17.10
CA LYS A 64 -27.19 -19.45 18.26
C LYS A 64 -26.50 -19.45 19.64
N SER A 65 -25.30 -20.03 19.74
CA SER A 65 -24.42 -19.96 20.92
C SER A 65 -22.96 -20.15 20.51
N ASP A 66 -22.02 -19.81 21.39
CA ASP A 66 -20.57 -19.83 21.09
C ASP A 66 -20.04 -21.19 20.63
N ALA A 67 -19.08 -21.15 19.69
CA ALA A 67 -18.31 -22.31 19.27
C ALA A 67 -17.45 -22.83 20.44
N SER A 68 -17.71 -24.05 20.89
CA SER A 68 -17.28 -24.51 22.22
C SER A 68 -15.77 -24.78 22.33
N GLY A 69 -15.07 -23.97 23.14
CA GLY A 69 -13.92 -24.42 23.94
C GLY A 69 -12.54 -24.49 23.26
N GLN A 70 -12.32 -23.81 22.14
CA GLN A 70 -10.99 -23.63 21.54
C GLN A 70 -10.53 -22.17 21.67
N THR A 71 -9.22 -21.95 21.80
CA THR A 71 -8.63 -20.60 21.99
C THR A 71 -8.65 -19.74 20.72
N ASP A 72 -8.71 -20.40 19.56
CA ASP A 72 -8.73 -19.84 18.20
C ASP A 72 -10.12 -19.95 17.54
N ALA A 73 -11.17 -20.14 18.33
CA ALA A 73 -12.55 -20.07 17.86
C ALA A 73 -13.01 -18.60 17.72
N PRO A 74 -13.71 -18.23 16.63
CA PRO A 74 -14.38 -16.93 16.52
C PRO A 74 -15.51 -16.84 17.54
N LYS A 75 -15.74 -15.63 18.06
CA LYS A 75 -16.78 -15.38 19.09
C LYS A 75 -18.12 -15.15 18.41
N VAL A 76 -19.21 -15.63 19.01
CA VAL A 76 -20.55 -15.22 18.58
C VAL A 76 -20.79 -13.78 19.04
N THR A 77 -21.37 -12.96 18.16
CA THR A 77 -21.70 -11.57 18.44
C THR A 77 -23.05 -11.19 17.83
N SER A 78 -23.70 -10.16 18.39
CA SER A 78 -24.93 -9.61 17.84
C SER A 78 -24.65 -8.99 16.46
N PHE A 79 -25.37 -9.43 15.43
CA PHE A 79 -25.12 -9.00 14.05
C PHE A 79 -26.42 -8.87 13.28
N ARG A 80 -26.71 -7.64 12.83
CA ARG A 80 -28.04 -7.23 12.32
C ARG A 80 -29.13 -7.68 13.30
N ASP A 81 -30.21 -8.27 12.81
CA ASP A 81 -31.35 -8.76 13.59
C ASP A 81 -31.13 -10.15 14.22
N GLY A 82 -29.87 -10.64 14.24
CA GLY A 82 -29.51 -11.97 14.72
C GLY A 82 -28.07 -12.05 15.26
N GLN A 83 -27.36 -13.11 14.89
CA GLN A 83 -26.00 -13.40 15.34
C GLN A 83 -25.05 -13.67 14.17
N GLY A 84 -23.77 -13.34 14.38
CA GLY A 84 -22.67 -13.64 13.48
C GLY A 84 -21.42 -14.08 14.24
N LEU A 85 -20.46 -14.65 13.52
CA LEU A 85 -19.13 -14.97 14.03
C LEU A 85 -18.19 -13.79 13.81
N LEU A 86 -17.62 -13.27 14.90
CA LEU A 86 -16.54 -12.29 14.89
C LEU A 86 -15.19 -13.00 14.72
N PHE A 87 -14.56 -12.77 13.57
CA PHE A 87 -13.19 -13.15 13.29
C PHE A 87 -12.24 -11.97 13.60
N VAL A 88 -11.08 -12.30 14.16
CA VAL A 88 -10.00 -11.39 14.54
C VAL A 88 -8.66 -11.96 14.08
N SER A 89 -7.92 -11.19 13.29
CA SER A 89 -6.64 -11.58 12.68
C SER A 89 -5.55 -11.86 13.73
N GLU A 90 -5.38 -10.95 14.70
CA GLU A 90 -4.46 -11.08 15.84
C GLU A 90 -4.77 -12.33 16.71
N GLY A 91 -6.05 -12.65 16.87
CA GLY A 91 -6.51 -13.83 17.59
C GLY A 91 -6.39 -15.15 16.79
N LYS A 92 -5.96 -15.09 15.52
CA LYS A 92 -5.90 -16.23 14.59
C LYS A 92 -7.20 -17.04 14.53
N THR A 93 -8.34 -16.36 14.65
CA THR A 93 -9.63 -17.03 14.79
C THR A 93 -10.07 -17.69 13.49
N ARG A 94 -10.64 -18.90 13.56
CA ARG A 94 -11.06 -19.67 12.38
C ARG A 94 -12.22 -20.61 12.68
N PHE A 95 -13.05 -20.89 11.68
CA PHE A 95 -14.10 -21.91 11.80
C PHE A 95 -13.94 -22.95 10.69
N GLU A 96 -13.81 -24.22 11.04
CA GLU A 96 -13.65 -25.31 10.08
C GLU A 96 -15.01 -25.97 9.78
N LEU A 97 -15.44 -25.91 8.52
CA LEU A 97 -16.69 -26.54 8.07
C LEU A 97 -16.54 -28.08 7.93
N ASN A 98 -15.30 -28.56 7.82
CA ASN A 98 -14.93 -29.97 7.65
C ASN A 98 -15.17 -30.82 8.92
N GLY A 99 -16.43 -31.07 9.27
CA GLY A 99 -16.78 -31.92 10.41
C GLY A 99 -18.26 -32.27 10.51
N HIS A 100 -19.14 -31.46 9.92
CA HIS A 100 -20.58 -31.61 10.04
C HIS A 100 -21.17 -32.67 9.08
N PRO A 101 -22.40 -33.17 9.34
CA PRO A 101 -23.09 -34.09 8.43
C PRO A 101 -23.30 -33.50 7.02
N GLY A 102 -23.49 -34.35 6.01
CA GLY A 102 -23.77 -33.90 4.63
C GLY A 102 -22.54 -33.68 3.74
N ARG A 103 -21.40 -34.32 4.04
CA ARG A 103 -20.11 -34.16 3.32
C ARG A 103 -20.15 -34.32 1.79
N GLU A 104 -21.09 -35.07 1.24
CA GLU A 104 -21.17 -35.38 -0.21
C GLU A 104 -21.58 -34.18 -1.08
N PHE A 105 -22.00 -33.09 -0.44
CA PHE A 105 -22.69 -31.96 -1.04
C PHE A 105 -21.99 -31.24 -2.20
N TRP A 106 -20.65 -31.11 -2.15
CA TRP A 106 -19.89 -30.48 -3.25
C TRP A 106 -18.50 -31.11 -3.39
N ALA A 107 -18.42 -32.17 -4.20
CA ALA A 107 -17.18 -32.89 -4.52
C ALA A 107 -16.32 -32.19 -5.60
N GLY A 108 -16.24 -30.86 -5.62
CA GLY A 108 -15.51 -30.08 -6.64
C GLY A 108 -16.05 -30.15 -8.08
N ARG A 109 -17.11 -30.93 -8.31
CA ARG A 109 -17.63 -31.31 -9.63
C ARG A 109 -18.93 -30.56 -9.94
N GLY A 110 -18.79 -29.44 -10.63
CA GLY A 110 -19.92 -28.62 -11.05
C GLY A 110 -19.83 -27.18 -10.55
N PRO A 111 -20.91 -26.41 -10.71
CA PRO A 111 -20.96 -25.03 -10.28
C PRO A 111 -20.97 -24.86 -8.76
N LEU A 112 -20.73 -23.62 -8.32
CA LEU A 112 -20.63 -23.22 -6.92
C LEU A 112 -21.11 -21.77 -6.77
N THR A 113 -21.90 -21.49 -5.74
CA THR A 113 -22.08 -20.13 -5.24
C THR A 113 -21.80 -20.09 -3.74
N LEU A 114 -20.87 -19.24 -3.33
CA LEU A 114 -20.64 -18.88 -1.94
C LEU A 114 -21.37 -17.54 -1.70
N ALA A 115 -22.22 -17.45 -0.68
CA ALA A 115 -22.89 -16.21 -0.30
C ALA A 115 -22.84 -16.00 1.22
N MET A 116 -22.74 -14.75 1.67
CA MET A 116 -22.69 -14.41 3.10
C MET A 116 -22.99 -12.94 3.36
N VAL A 117 -23.47 -12.60 4.55
CA VAL A 117 -23.43 -11.23 5.05
C VAL A 117 -22.10 -10.99 5.78
N VAL A 118 -21.33 -10.02 5.31
CA VAL A 118 -20.03 -9.65 5.88
C VAL A 118 -20.00 -8.21 6.34
N GLN A 119 -19.35 -7.96 7.48
CA GLN A 119 -18.97 -6.62 7.94
C GLN A 119 -17.46 -6.59 8.26
N PRO A 120 -16.63 -5.88 7.48
CA PRO A 120 -15.20 -5.77 7.77
C PRO A 120 -14.96 -5.05 9.11
N THR A 121 -14.23 -5.67 10.05
CA THR A 121 -13.90 -5.06 11.36
C THR A 121 -12.56 -4.34 11.33
N MET A 122 -11.69 -4.71 10.39
CA MET A 122 -10.59 -3.90 9.86
C MET A 122 -10.68 -3.90 8.33
N LEU A 123 -9.81 -3.15 7.65
CA LEU A 123 -9.53 -3.34 6.23
C LEU A 123 -8.10 -3.87 6.13
N GLU A 124 -7.99 -5.10 5.66
CA GLU A 124 -6.74 -5.86 5.64
C GLU A 124 -5.83 -5.36 4.52
N GLU A 125 -4.56 -5.07 4.85
CA GLU A 125 -3.54 -4.59 3.90
C GLU A 125 -2.99 -5.72 3.01
N THR A 126 -3.50 -6.95 3.18
CA THR A 126 -3.09 -8.15 2.45
C THR A 126 -4.29 -9.03 2.12
N GLN A 127 -4.12 -9.98 1.18
CA GLN A 127 -5.24 -10.80 0.70
C GLN A 127 -5.76 -11.78 1.78
N SER A 128 -6.84 -11.42 2.45
CA SER A 128 -7.45 -12.16 3.57
C SER A 128 -8.68 -12.99 3.15
N PRO A 129 -8.87 -14.20 3.71
CA PRO A 129 -9.93 -15.13 3.32
C PRO A 129 -11.22 -14.96 4.15
N LEU A 130 -12.37 -14.90 3.48
CA LEU A 130 -13.67 -15.06 4.13
C LEU A 130 -14.12 -16.52 4.12
N CYS A 131 -13.94 -17.22 3.00
CA CYS A 131 -14.14 -18.66 2.86
C CYS A 131 -13.06 -19.25 1.94
N SER A 132 -12.28 -20.22 2.45
CA SER A 132 -11.09 -20.74 1.78
C SER A 132 -10.99 -22.26 1.84
N LYS A 133 -10.81 -22.89 0.67
CA LYS A 133 -10.30 -24.26 0.50
C LYS A 133 -8.91 -24.22 -0.14
N TRP A 134 -8.08 -23.25 0.25
CA TRP A 134 -6.85 -22.91 -0.46
C TRP A 134 -5.61 -23.02 0.45
N ASN A 135 -4.87 -24.11 0.31
CA ASN A 135 -3.55 -24.24 0.91
C ASN A 135 -2.48 -23.88 -0.14
N PRO A 136 -1.51 -22.98 0.14
CA PRO A 136 -0.47 -22.62 -0.82
C PRO A 136 0.54 -23.71 -1.21
N ARG A 137 0.44 -24.93 -0.67
CA ARG A 137 1.23 -26.10 -1.08
C ARG A 137 0.67 -26.71 -2.38
N ASP A 138 1.55 -27.30 -3.18
CA ASP A 138 1.16 -27.93 -4.45
C ASP A 138 0.21 -29.12 -4.25
N GLY A 139 -0.78 -29.23 -5.15
CA GLY A 139 -1.90 -30.17 -5.07
C GLY A 139 -3.05 -29.73 -4.14
N LEU A 140 -2.81 -28.76 -3.24
CA LEU A 140 -3.74 -28.40 -2.16
C LEU A 140 -4.47 -27.05 -2.36
N ARG A 141 -4.34 -26.41 -3.52
CA ARG A 141 -5.13 -25.23 -3.91
C ARG A 141 -6.48 -25.68 -4.50
N SER A 142 -7.59 -25.05 -4.10
CA SER A 142 -8.92 -25.30 -4.68
C SER A 142 -9.61 -23.98 -5.03
N PHE A 143 -10.37 -23.38 -4.11
CA PHE A 143 -11.00 -22.07 -4.25
C PHE A 143 -10.75 -21.17 -3.04
N GLU A 144 -10.89 -19.85 -3.22
CA GLU A 144 -10.88 -18.89 -2.12
C GLU A 144 -11.62 -17.59 -2.46
N PHE A 145 -12.49 -17.17 -1.54
CA PHE A 145 -13.27 -15.92 -1.57
C PHE A 145 -12.88 -15.04 -0.37
N GLY A 146 -12.63 -13.75 -0.58
CA GLY A 146 -12.28 -12.85 0.53
C GLY A 146 -11.98 -11.40 0.12
N PHE A 147 -11.15 -10.71 0.91
CA PHE A 147 -10.71 -9.33 0.65
C PHE A 147 -9.29 -9.24 0.08
N SER A 148 -9.11 -8.42 -0.96
CA SER A 148 -7.80 -7.98 -1.42
C SER A 148 -7.26 -6.85 -0.53
N GLY A 149 -5.96 -6.57 -0.64
CA GLY A 149 -5.26 -5.58 0.21
C GLY A 149 -5.72 -4.12 0.06
N ASP A 150 -6.63 -3.85 -0.86
CA ASP A 150 -7.31 -2.57 -1.10
C ASP A 150 -8.76 -2.56 -0.57
N GLY A 151 -9.19 -3.62 0.12
CA GLY A 151 -10.55 -3.79 0.63
C GLY A 151 -11.59 -4.22 -0.42
N ARG A 152 -11.20 -4.45 -1.69
CA ARG A 152 -12.08 -5.03 -2.71
C ARG A 152 -12.30 -6.52 -2.45
N LEU A 153 -13.43 -7.08 -2.87
CA LEU A 153 -13.62 -8.53 -2.86
C LEU A 153 -12.74 -9.20 -3.94
N TYR A 154 -12.24 -10.40 -3.68
CA TYR A 154 -11.68 -11.28 -4.71
C TYR A 154 -12.31 -12.66 -4.71
N TRP A 155 -12.27 -13.29 -5.88
CA TRP A 155 -12.64 -14.69 -6.09
C TRP A 155 -11.54 -15.38 -6.89
N GLN A 156 -10.96 -16.46 -6.37
CA GLN A 156 -9.96 -17.25 -7.08
C GLN A 156 -10.23 -18.74 -7.05
N VAL A 157 -9.89 -19.42 -8.15
CA VAL A 157 -10.01 -20.88 -8.34
C VAL A 157 -8.74 -21.43 -8.99
N SER A 158 -8.41 -22.68 -8.71
CA SER A 158 -7.37 -23.46 -9.40
C SER A 158 -8.00 -24.69 -10.05
N ALA A 159 -7.62 -24.99 -11.29
CA ALA A 159 -8.06 -26.18 -12.03
C ALA A 159 -7.13 -27.40 -11.85
N SER A 160 -5.99 -27.23 -11.15
CA SER A 160 -4.90 -28.21 -11.05
C SER A 160 -4.34 -28.41 -9.63
N GLY A 161 -4.59 -27.48 -8.71
CA GLY A 161 -4.00 -27.46 -7.37
C GLY A 161 -2.56 -26.93 -7.31
N LEU A 162 -1.93 -26.66 -8.45
CA LEU A 162 -0.50 -26.33 -8.58
C LEU A 162 -0.23 -24.81 -8.66
N ALA A 163 1.04 -24.42 -8.55
CA ALA A 163 1.55 -23.09 -8.86
C ALA A 163 1.75 -22.85 -10.39
N ASP A 164 1.02 -23.58 -11.24
CA ASP A 164 1.28 -23.76 -12.68
C ASP A 164 0.71 -22.65 -13.59
N GLY A 165 0.24 -21.54 -13.03
CA GLY A 165 -0.45 -20.48 -13.77
C GLY A 165 -1.90 -20.80 -14.18
N ARG A 166 -2.43 -21.99 -13.89
CA ARG A 166 -3.85 -22.36 -14.12
C ARG A 166 -4.77 -21.96 -12.96
N ARG A 167 -4.32 -20.98 -12.15
CA ARG A 167 -5.15 -20.22 -11.23
C ARG A 167 -5.78 -19.06 -12.00
N ILE A 168 -7.09 -18.88 -11.85
CA ILE A 168 -7.77 -17.65 -12.22
C ILE A 168 -8.17 -16.92 -10.94
N LYS A 169 -7.85 -15.64 -10.88
CA LYS A 169 -8.32 -14.69 -9.86
C LYS A 169 -9.08 -13.58 -10.59
N MET A 170 -10.17 -13.13 -9.98
CA MET A 170 -10.79 -11.85 -10.27
C MET A 170 -10.89 -11.03 -8.99
N ASP A 171 -10.84 -9.73 -9.14
CA ASP A 171 -11.14 -8.74 -8.12
C ASP A 171 -12.42 -8.01 -8.54
N GLY A 172 -13.34 -7.78 -7.60
CA GLY A 172 -14.57 -7.03 -7.81
C GLY A 172 -14.30 -5.53 -7.81
N ARG A 173 -15.12 -4.73 -8.50
CA ARG A 173 -14.92 -3.28 -8.62
C ARG A 173 -14.87 -2.58 -7.26
N HIS A 174 -15.72 -3.00 -6.33
CA HIS A 174 -16.08 -2.23 -5.14
C HIS A 174 -15.27 -2.62 -3.89
N GLY A 175 -14.61 -1.63 -3.28
CA GLY A 175 -13.99 -1.73 -1.96
C GLY A 175 -15.02 -1.59 -0.84
N LEU A 176 -15.04 -2.51 0.13
CA LEU A 176 -16.01 -2.49 1.22
C LEU A 176 -15.56 -1.56 2.36
N GLN A 177 -16.48 -0.79 2.91
CA GLN A 177 -16.20 0.12 4.04
C GLN A 177 -16.20 -0.62 5.38
N ARG A 178 -15.21 -0.32 6.23
CA ARG A 178 -15.11 -0.81 7.61
C ARG A 178 -16.38 -0.51 8.41
N GLY A 179 -16.85 -1.49 9.20
CA GLY A 179 -17.98 -1.32 10.12
C GLY A 179 -19.37 -1.30 9.47
N ARG A 180 -19.45 -1.46 8.14
CA ARG A 180 -20.72 -1.55 7.41
C ARG A 180 -20.98 -3.00 6.94
N PRO A 181 -22.20 -3.54 7.11
CA PRO A 181 -22.55 -4.86 6.60
C PRO A 181 -22.92 -4.82 5.10
N TYR A 182 -22.58 -5.90 4.38
CA TYR A 182 -22.86 -6.10 2.96
C TYR A 182 -23.31 -7.53 2.70
N ALA A 183 -24.24 -7.74 1.78
CA ALA A 183 -24.59 -9.08 1.28
C ALA A 183 -23.69 -9.41 0.09
N VAL A 184 -22.76 -10.35 0.24
CA VAL A 184 -21.72 -10.62 -0.77
C VAL A 184 -21.82 -12.04 -1.31
N ALA A 185 -21.55 -12.23 -2.59
CA ALA A 185 -21.52 -13.55 -3.21
C ALA A 185 -20.42 -13.71 -4.26
N ALA A 186 -19.92 -14.94 -4.39
CA ALA A 186 -18.96 -15.37 -5.40
C ALA A 186 -19.51 -16.59 -6.12
N VAL A 187 -19.61 -16.50 -7.45
CA VAL A 187 -20.21 -17.51 -8.33
C VAL A 187 -19.13 -18.13 -9.22
N PHE A 188 -19.18 -19.45 -9.39
CA PHE A 188 -18.41 -20.20 -10.38
C PHE A 188 -19.36 -21.08 -11.19
N ASP A 189 -19.31 -20.92 -12.51
CA ASP A 189 -20.10 -21.65 -13.50
C ASP A 189 -19.14 -22.29 -14.51
N PRO A 190 -18.95 -23.63 -14.48
CA PRO A 190 -17.92 -24.35 -15.22
C PRO A 190 -17.83 -23.96 -16.70
N GLY A 191 -16.64 -23.53 -17.13
CA GLY A 191 -16.39 -23.09 -18.52
C GLY A 191 -17.12 -21.80 -18.96
N ARG A 192 -18.14 -21.33 -18.22
CA ARG A 192 -19.06 -20.25 -18.61
C ARG A 192 -18.76 -18.91 -17.91
N ARG A 193 -18.73 -18.85 -16.58
CA ARG A 193 -18.41 -17.60 -15.86
C ARG A 193 -17.77 -17.78 -14.48
N MET A 194 -17.09 -16.74 -14.03
CA MET A 194 -16.90 -16.41 -12.61
C MET A 194 -17.49 -15.02 -12.36
N ALA A 195 -18.20 -14.82 -11.26
CA ALA A 195 -18.79 -13.52 -10.92
C ALA A 195 -18.66 -13.20 -9.43
N LEU A 196 -18.63 -11.91 -9.11
CA LEU A 196 -18.68 -11.35 -7.76
C LEU A 196 -19.87 -10.41 -7.66
N TYR A 197 -20.58 -10.43 -6.52
CA TYR A 197 -21.73 -9.57 -6.23
C TYR A 197 -21.60 -8.92 -4.85
N VAL A 198 -22.13 -7.71 -4.71
CA VAL A 198 -22.25 -6.95 -3.45
C VAL A 198 -23.62 -6.29 -3.43
N ASN A 199 -24.39 -6.49 -2.36
CA ASN A 199 -25.76 -5.99 -2.18
C ASN A 199 -26.71 -6.36 -3.34
N GLY A 200 -26.51 -7.52 -3.96
CA GLY A 200 -27.22 -7.98 -5.16
C GLY A 200 -26.70 -7.39 -6.48
N HIS A 201 -25.89 -6.34 -6.44
CA HIS A 201 -25.31 -5.72 -7.63
C HIS A 201 -24.07 -6.49 -8.10
N LEU A 202 -23.90 -6.60 -9.43
CA LEU A 202 -22.74 -7.27 -10.02
C LEU A 202 -21.48 -6.43 -9.74
N SER A 203 -20.58 -6.95 -8.91
CA SER A 203 -19.30 -6.31 -8.59
C SER A 203 -18.25 -6.56 -9.67
N GLY A 204 -18.27 -7.72 -10.31
CA GLY A 204 -17.44 -8.02 -11.49
C GLY A 204 -17.76 -9.39 -12.10
N GLU A 205 -17.34 -9.62 -13.34
CA GLU A 205 -17.52 -10.88 -14.06
C GLU A 205 -16.31 -11.22 -14.94
N LEU A 206 -15.99 -12.51 -15.07
CA LEU A 206 -15.12 -13.08 -16.10
C LEU A 206 -15.88 -14.15 -16.88
N THR A 207 -15.86 -14.07 -18.21
CA THR A 207 -16.54 -15.01 -19.14
C THR A 207 -15.58 -15.67 -20.14
N ARG A 208 -14.26 -15.58 -19.88
CA ARG A 208 -13.21 -16.11 -20.77
C ARG A 208 -12.17 -16.88 -19.97
N ARG A 209 -11.69 -18.00 -20.53
CA ARG A 209 -10.70 -18.91 -19.93
C ARG A 209 -11.13 -19.54 -18.59
N ILE A 210 -12.41 -19.50 -18.25
CA ILE A 210 -12.98 -20.16 -17.07
C ILE A 210 -12.74 -21.67 -17.17
N PRO A 211 -12.31 -22.37 -16.11
CA PRO A 211 -12.06 -23.81 -16.18
C PRO A 211 -13.38 -24.60 -16.04
N ASP A 212 -13.40 -25.81 -16.59
CA ASP A 212 -14.57 -26.70 -16.54
C ASP A 212 -14.75 -27.40 -15.18
N ARG A 213 -13.88 -27.11 -14.21
CA ARG A 213 -13.95 -27.58 -12.81
C ARG A 213 -13.04 -26.76 -11.90
N ILE A 214 -13.28 -26.87 -10.60
CA ILE A 214 -12.31 -26.51 -9.55
C ILE A 214 -11.57 -27.78 -9.14
N HIS A 215 -10.32 -27.66 -8.70
CA HIS A 215 -9.51 -28.80 -8.25
C HIS A 215 -10.01 -29.38 -6.93
N GLU A 216 -10.23 -30.70 -6.91
CA GLU A 216 -10.71 -31.49 -5.77
C GLU A 216 -9.51 -31.97 -4.92
N ASN A 217 -9.55 -31.76 -3.60
CA ASN A 217 -8.48 -32.16 -2.67
C ASN A 217 -8.95 -32.21 -1.19
N GLU A 218 -8.08 -32.74 -0.33
CA GLU A 218 -8.32 -32.92 1.12
C GLU A 218 -8.22 -31.63 1.98
N THR A 219 -7.97 -30.47 1.37
CA THR A 219 -7.84 -29.21 2.14
C THR A 219 -9.18 -28.87 2.81
N PRO A 220 -9.20 -28.52 4.11
CA PRO A 220 -10.44 -28.15 4.78
C PRO A 220 -10.99 -26.82 4.25
N VAL A 221 -12.31 -26.68 4.27
CA VAL A 221 -12.97 -25.40 4.04
C VAL A 221 -13.01 -24.63 5.36
N LEU A 222 -12.31 -23.51 5.42
CA LEU A 222 -12.26 -22.63 6.58
C LEU A 222 -12.98 -21.31 6.31
N LEU A 223 -13.72 -20.81 7.29
CA LEU A 223 -14.16 -19.43 7.36
C LEU A 223 -13.12 -18.59 8.13
N GLY A 224 -12.85 -17.39 7.65
CA GLY A 224 -11.95 -16.40 8.28
C GLY A 224 -10.46 -16.74 8.30
N ALA A 225 -10.02 -17.86 7.71
CA ALA A 225 -8.63 -18.31 7.70
C ALA A 225 -8.24 -19.06 6.42
N ARG A 226 -6.94 -19.05 6.07
CA ARG A 226 -6.40 -19.73 4.89
C ARG A 226 -5.66 -21.01 5.31
N PRO A 227 -6.13 -22.21 4.90
CA PRO A 227 -5.56 -23.49 5.30
C PRO A 227 -4.04 -23.57 5.19
N GLY A 228 -3.38 -23.95 6.29
CA GLY A 228 -1.92 -24.15 6.34
C GLY A 228 -1.08 -22.86 6.32
N THR A 229 -1.67 -21.71 6.66
CA THR A 229 -0.97 -20.42 6.76
C THR A 229 -1.41 -19.64 8.01
N ASP A 230 -0.67 -18.58 8.35
CA ASP A 230 -1.06 -17.61 9.38
C ASP A 230 -2.00 -16.50 8.87
N VAL A 231 -2.54 -16.58 7.64
CA VAL A 231 -3.42 -15.53 7.10
C VAL A 231 -4.86 -15.77 7.51
N HIS A 232 -5.40 -14.78 8.23
CA HIS A 232 -6.75 -14.70 8.78
C HIS A 232 -7.45 -13.45 8.24
N ALA A 233 -8.70 -13.19 8.65
CA ALA A 233 -9.46 -12.00 8.28
C ALA A 233 -10.17 -11.34 9.47
N ASP A 234 -10.07 -10.02 9.58
CA ASP A 234 -10.85 -9.19 10.48
C ASP A 234 -12.26 -8.86 9.92
N ALA A 235 -13.26 -9.68 10.23
CA ALA A 235 -14.66 -9.45 9.84
C ALA A 235 -15.69 -10.11 10.80
N ILE A 236 -16.94 -9.62 10.77
CA ILE A 236 -18.10 -10.38 11.26
C ILE A 236 -18.77 -11.06 10.07
N LEU A 237 -19.07 -12.36 10.19
CA LEU A 237 -19.81 -13.15 9.19
C LEU A 237 -21.14 -13.67 9.75
N GLY A 238 -22.22 -13.49 8.99
CA GLY A 238 -23.55 -14.04 9.26
C GLY A 238 -24.22 -14.52 7.99
N ASP A 239 -25.33 -15.27 8.13
CA ASP A 239 -26.12 -15.81 7.02
C ASP A 239 -25.26 -16.44 5.91
N VAL A 240 -24.46 -17.46 6.27
CA VAL A 240 -23.49 -18.06 5.34
C VAL A 240 -24.15 -19.21 4.57
N TRP A 241 -24.03 -19.15 3.25
CA TRP A 241 -24.60 -20.09 2.29
C TRP A 241 -23.54 -20.68 1.37
N ILE A 242 -23.65 -21.98 1.09
CA ILE A 242 -22.90 -22.67 0.04
C ILE A 242 -23.91 -23.42 -0.84
N HIS A 243 -23.98 -23.06 -2.12
CA HIS A 243 -24.87 -23.69 -3.12
C HIS A 243 -24.04 -24.45 -4.17
N PRO A 244 -24.49 -25.61 -4.68
CA PRO A 244 -23.83 -26.42 -5.70
C PRO A 244 -24.32 -26.02 -7.11
N VAL A 245 -24.72 -24.76 -7.25
CA VAL A 245 -25.45 -24.15 -8.37
C VAL A 245 -24.86 -22.77 -8.60
N ALA A 246 -24.72 -22.37 -9.85
CA ALA A 246 -24.31 -21.02 -10.22
C ALA A 246 -25.56 -20.14 -10.20
N LEU A 247 -25.79 -19.42 -9.10
CA LEU A 247 -26.96 -18.56 -8.98
C LEU A 247 -26.87 -17.44 -10.04
N GLU A 248 -28.00 -17.17 -10.70
CA GLU A 248 -28.15 -16.01 -11.59
C GLU A 248 -28.42 -14.74 -10.77
N GLY A 249 -28.03 -13.58 -11.30
CA GLY A 249 -28.01 -12.31 -10.55
C GLY A 249 -29.34 -11.94 -9.90
N GLU A 250 -30.47 -12.26 -10.53
CA GLU A 250 -31.82 -12.02 -9.99
C GLU A 250 -32.07 -12.77 -8.66
N ALA A 251 -31.53 -13.99 -8.50
CA ALA A 251 -31.66 -14.74 -7.25
C ALA A 251 -30.83 -14.11 -6.12
N ILE A 252 -29.60 -13.67 -6.45
CA ILE A 252 -28.70 -12.99 -5.51
C ILE A 252 -29.28 -11.63 -5.11
N GLN A 253 -29.93 -10.92 -6.04
CA GLN A 253 -30.68 -9.68 -5.76
C GLN A 253 -31.87 -9.91 -4.82
N LYS A 254 -32.64 -10.99 -5.03
CA LYS A 254 -33.76 -11.34 -4.14
C LYS A 254 -33.31 -11.67 -2.71
N TRP A 255 -32.22 -12.41 -2.56
CA TRP A 255 -31.60 -12.69 -1.25
C TRP A 255 -31.07 -11.41 -0.57
N ALA A 256 -30.31 -10.58 -1.30
CA ALA A 256 -29.83 -9.30 -0.79
C ALA A 256 -31.00 -8.35 -0.41
N ALA A 257 -32.12 -8.40 -1.14
CA ALA A 257 -33.34 -7.67 -0.83
C ALA A 257 -34.07 -8.18 0.42
N SER A 258 -34.17 -9.51 0.63
CA SER A 258 -34.76 -10.05 1.87
C SER A 258 -33.95 -9.69 3.12
N LEU A 259 -32.65 -9.44 2.97
CA LEU A 259 -31.76 -8.96 4.02
C LEU A 259 -31.82 -7.44 4.24
N GLY A 260 -32.49 -6.67 3.37
CA GLY A 260 -32.45 -5.20 3.40
C GLY A 260 -31.08 -4.62 3.06
N LEU A 261 -30.33 -5.28 2.18
CA LEU A 261 -28.98 -4.90 1.74
C LEU A 261 -28.96 -4.71 0.21
N THR A 262 -29.61 -3.66 -0.26
CA THR A 262 -29.86 -3.38 -1.70
C THR A 262 -29.17 -2.13 -2.23
N GLU A 263 -28.51 -1.34 -1.38
CA GLU A 263 -27.78 -0.15 -1.80
C GLU A 263 -26.67 -0.51 -2.79
N GLU A 264 -26.61 0.20 -3.93
CA GLU A 264 -25.53 0.04 -4.89
C GLU A 264 -24.18 0.33 -4.22
N PRO A 265 -23.16 -0.54 -4.37
CA PRO A 265 -21.89 -0.32 -3.70
C PRO A 265 -21.20 0.92 -4.27
N PRO A 266 -20.50 1.73 -3.45
CA PRO A 266 -19.70 2.84 -3.97
C PRO A 266 -18.73 2.34 -5.03
N ASP A 267 -18.44 3.16 -6.06
CA ASP A 267 -17.76 2.76 -7.32
C ASP A 267 -16.38 2.08 -7.16
N GLY A 268 -15.85 2.04 -5.94
CA GLY A 268 -14.67 1.28 -5.57
C GLY A 268 -13.36 1.94 -5.96
N ARG A 269 -13.44 3.15 -6.52
CA ARG A 269 -12.31 4.04 -6.68
C ARG A 269 -12.14 4.87 -5.41
N THR A 270 -10.92 4.97 -4.93
CA THR A 270 -10.51 5.98 -3.96
C THR A 270 -10.75 7.38 -4.51
N GLU A 271 -10.85 8.41 -3.65
CA GLU A 271 -10.93 9.82 -4.09
C GLU A 271 -9.71 10.24 -4.95
N TRP A 272 -8.59 9.53 -4.76
CA TRP A 272 -7.44 9.55 -5.66
C TRP A 272 -7.78 9.04 -7.07
N GLU A 273 -8.20 7.78 -7.20
CA GLU A 273 -8.55 7.16 -8.49
C GLU A 273 -9.68 7.91 -9.21
N LYS A 274 -10.65 8.46 -8.47
CA LYS A 274 -11.75 9.27 -9.02
C LYS A 274 -11.31 10.59 -9.65
N ALA A 275 -10.23 11.19 -9.16
CA ALA A 275 -9.80 12.53 -9.56
C ALA A 275 -8.60 12.54 -10.52
N VAL A 276 -7.75 11.50 -10.48
CA VAL A 276 -6.52 11.42 -11.28
C VAL A 276 -6.53 10.29 -12.32
N LEU A 277 -7.54 9.40 -12.27
CA LEU A 277 -7.87 8.49 -13.38
C LEU A 277 -9.22 8.87 -14.03
N ASP A 278 -9.60 10.14 -13.92
CA ASP A 278 -10.75 10.73 -14.62
C ASP A 278 -10.36 11.06 -16.07
N PRO A 279 -11.00 10.45 -17.09
CA PRO A 279 -10.69 10.73 -18.50
C PRO A 279 -11.09 12.14 -18.94
N ASP A 280 -11.98 12.83 -18.23
CA ASP A 280 -12.40 14.21 -18.54
C ASP A 280 -11.53 15.26 -17.81
N ALA A 281 -10.67 14.84 -16.87
CA ALA A 281 -9.78 15.75 -16.16
C ALA A 281 -8.64 16.21 -17.06
N LYS A 282 -8.42 17.53 -17.10
CA LYS A 282 -7.38 18.16 -17.90
C LYS A 282 -6.09 18.22 -17.10
N PRO A 283 -5.01 17.52 -17.49
CA PRO A 283 -3.71 17.68 -16.85
C PRO A 283 -3.17 19.09 -17.07
N ALA A 284 -2.22 19.48 -16.23
CA ALA A 284 -1.53 20.75 -16.34
C ALA A 284 -0.69 20.86 -17.63
N PRO A 285 -0.33 22.07 -18.11
CA PRO A 285 0.53 22.23 -19.28
C PRO A 285 1.92 21.62 -19.04
N ILE A 286 2.37 20.77 -19.97
CA ILE A 286 3.67 20.07 -19.92
C ILE A 286 4.56 20.54 -21.08
N ARG A 287 5.84 20.78 -20.81
CA ARG A 287 6.89 21.11 -21.80
C ARG A 287 8.12 20.23 -21.57
N ALA A 288 8.62 19.54 -22.60
CA ALA A 288 9.93 18.87 -22.53
C ALA A 288 11.05 19.92 -22.39
N LEU A 289 11.96 19.72 -21.44
CA LEU A 289 13.16 20.55 -21.24
C LEU A 289 14.39 19.98 -21.96
N THR A 290 14.39 18.69 -22.28
CA THR A 290 15.47 18.00 -22.99
C THR A 290 14.89 17.05 -24.04
N GLN A 291 15.72 16.66 -25.01
CA GLN A 291 15.33 15.76 -26.09
C GLN A 291 16.43 14.72 -26.36
N GLY A 292 16.05 13.63 -27.04
CA GLY A 292 16.98 12.56 -27.44
C GLY A 292 18.04 13.02 -28.46
N PRO A 293 19.05 12.17 -28.75
CA PRO A 293 19.06 10.73 -28.44
C PRO A 293 19.61 10.38 -27.06
N LYS A 294 20.29 11.31 -26.36
CA LYS A 294 20.95 11.01 -25.09
C LYS A 294 20.01 11.17 -23.89
N PRO A 295 20.08 10.28 -22.88
CA PRO A 295 19.25 10.38 -21.69
C PRO A 295 19.66 11.54 -20.78
N HIS A 296 18.67 12.34 -20.38
CA HIS A 296 18.79 13.41 -19.41
C HIS A 296 17.87 13.20 -18.21
N TRP A 297 18.37 13.49 -17.02
CA TRP A 297 17.61 13.44 -15.76
C TRP A 297 18.29 14.33 -14.72
N PHE A 298 17.79 14.36 -13.48
CA PHE A 298 18.46 15.08 -12.39
C PHE A 298 18.84 14.17 -11.22
N GLY A 299 17.92 13.31 -10.77
CA GLY A 299 18.12 12.49 -9.57
C GLY A 299 16.97 12.67 -8.59
N TYR A 300 17.29 12.73 -7.29
CA TYR A 300 16.29 12.65 -6.22
C TYR A 300 15.43 13.90 -6.08
N TYR A 301 14.28 13.78 -5.40
CA TYR A 301 13.22 14.79 -5.40
C TYR A 301 13.41 15.95 -4.41
N ASP A 302 14.30 15.81 -3.42
CA ASP A 302 14.42 16.66 -2.23
C ASP A 302 15.57 17.68 -2.33
N LYS A 303 15.97 18.07 -3.54
CA LYS A 303 17.17 18.88 -3.84
C LYS A 303 16.81 20.12 -4.65
N PHE A 304 17.51 21.23 -4.43
CA PHE A 304 17.33 22.46 -5.21
C PHE A 304 17.88 22.27 -6.63
N GLN A 305 16.99 21.92 -7.57
CA GLN A 305 17.30 21.78 -9.00
C GLN A 305 17.44 23.13 -9.72
N THR A 306 16.70 24.15 -9.30
CA THR A 306 16.69 25.47 -9.93
C THR A 306 17.55 26.51 -9.21
N ASP A 307 18.07 27.46 -9.99
CA ASP A 307 18.74 28.65 -9.47
C ASP A 307 17.74 29.60 -8.76
N PRO A 308 18.19 30.61 -7.99
CA PRO A 308 17.32 31.57 -7.32
C PRO A 308 16.31 32.32 -8.21
N THR A 309 16.48 32.36 -9.53
CA THR A 309 15.57 32.98 -10.50
C THR A 309 14.62 32.01 -11.22
N ASP A 310 14.70 30.70 -10.92
CA ASP A 310 13.99 29.63 -11.62
C ASP A 310 14.17 29.62 -13.17
N ARG A 311 15.33 30.12 -13.64
CA ARG A 311 15.71 30.14 -15.07
C ARG A 311 16.54 28.92 -15.45
N TYR A 312 17.51 28.55 -14.62
CA TYR A 312 18.49 27.51 -14.91
C TYR A 312 18.15 26.22 -14.15
N VAL A 313 17.79 25.18 -14.90
CA VAL A 313 17.40 23.86 -14.38
C VAL A 313 18.59 22.91 -14.47
N LEU A 314 19.10 22.40 -13.34
CA LEU A 314 20.22 21.46 -13.33
C LEU A 314 19.86 20.09 -13.92
N SER A 315 20.83 19.47 -14.59
CA SER A 315 20.67 18.25 -15.36
C SER A 315 21.96 17.40 -15.37
N LEU A 316 21.80 16.09 -15.32
CA LEU A 316 22.75 15.08 -15.77
C LEU A 316 22.41 14.64 -17.20
N GLU A 317 23.44 14.29 -17.96
CA GLU A 317 23.36 13.66 -19.28
C GLU A 317 24.37 12.49 -19.35
N ALA A 318 23.96 11.35 -19.90
CA ALA A 318 24.83 10.19 -20.10
C ALA A 318 24.69 9.58 -21.50
N ASP A 319 25.51 8.58 -21.81
CA ASP A 319 25.49 7.88 -23.11
C ASP A 319 24.61 6.60 -23.09
N PHE A 320 23.99 6.28 -21.96
CA PHE A 320 23.11 5.11 -21.77
C PHE A 320 22.17 5.31 -20.57
N ASP A 321 21.03 4.62 -20.56
CA ASP A 321 20.06 4.61 -19.44
C ASP A 321 19.45 3.23 -19.11
N LEU A 322 19.88 2.16 -19.80
CA LEU A 322 19.35 0.78 -19.66
C LEU A 322 20.32 -0.24 -19.03
N ARG A 323 21.40 0.25 -18.39
CA ARG A 323 22.30 -0.57 -17.56
C ARG A 323 22.76 0.23 -16.34
N VAL A 324 23.13 -0.44 -15.26
CA VAL A 324 23.77 0.22 -14.11
C VAL A 324 25.15 0.77 -14.52
N PRO A 325 25.55 1.98 -14.06
CA PRO A 325 26.91 2.49 -14.27
C PRO A 325 27.94 1.71 -13.44
N GLY A 326 29.11 1.45 -14.01
CA GLY A 326 30.27 0.90 -13.32
C GLY A 326 31.26 1.98 -12.86
N PRO A 327 32.35 1.61 -12.15
CA PRO A 327 33.29 2.58 -11.56
C PRO A 327 34.14 3.40 -12.55
N SER A 328 33.91 3.24 -13.85
CA SER A 328 34.59 3.96 -14.95
C SER A 328 33.61 4.65 -15.90
N ASP A 329 32.31 4.61 -15.62
CA ASP A 329 31.30 5.32 -16.39
C ASP A 329 31.14 6.76 -15.89
N VAL A 330 31.07 7.71 -16.81
CA VAL A 330 30.97 9.15 -16.53
C VAL A 330 29.59 9.65 -16.96
N ALA A 331 29.00 10.54 -16.16
CA ALA A 331 27.90 11.39 -16.57
C ALA A 331 28.39 12.84 -16.69
N ARG A 332 27.84 13.59 -17.66
CA ARG A 332 28.07 15.02 -17.80
C ARG A 332 27.03 15.78 -16.98
N ILE A 333 27.45 16.87 -16.35
CA ILE A 333 26.61 17.80 -15.60
C ILE A 333 26.43 19.05 -16.45
N GLY A 334 25.21 19.56 -16.48
CA GLY A 334 24.86 20.80 -17.16
C GLY A 334 23.68 21.51 -16.52
N MET A 335 23.31 22.64 -17.10
CA MET A 335 22.10 23.40 -16.76
C MET A 335 21.34 23.80 -18.02
N ILE A 336 20.01 23.78 -17.95
CA ILE A 336 19.12 24.14 -19.04
C ILE A 336 18.67 25.58 -18.84
N ASP A 337 18.96 26.45 -19.81
CA ASP A 337 18.45 27.81 -19.81
C ASP A 337 17.03 27.84 -20.37
N THR A 338 16.03 27.88 -19.48
CA THR A 338 14.61 27.87 -19.86
C THR A 338 14.15 29.13 -20.60
N GLN A 339 15.00 30.16 -20.68
CA GLN A 339 14.75 31.42 -21.37
C GLN A 339 15.56 31.56 -22.69
N ASP A 340 16.60 30.74 -22.91
CA ASP A 340 17.34 30.62 -24.19
C ASP A 340 16.94 29.34 -24.94
N GLY A 341 15.63 29.13 -25.11
CA GLY A 341 15.08 28.01 -25.91
C GLY A 341 15.31 26.61 -25.34
N ASP A 342 15.38 26.47 -24.00
CA ASP A 342 15.68 25.21 -23.30
C ASP A 342 17.05 24.60 -23.68
N LYS A 343 18.00 25.48 -24.01
CA LYS A 343 19.39 25.14 -24.33
C LYS A 343 20.11 24.56 -23.13
N TRP A 344 20.58 23.32 -23.30
CA TRP A 344 21.46 22.65 -22.33
C TRP A 344 22.90 23.16 -22.44
N ILE A 345 23.47 23.55 -21.29
CA ILE A 345 24.81 24.15 -21.16
C ILE A 345 25.67 23.17 -20.34
N PRO A 346 26.74 22.58 -20.92
CA PRO A 346 27.67 21.73 -20.17
C PRO A 346 28.43 22.54 -19.12
N LEU A 347 28.63 21.94 -17.94
CA LEU A 347 29.34 22.53 -16.80
C LEU A 347 30.52 21.67 -16.34
N ALA A 348 30.31 20.35 -16.19
CA ALA A 348 31.32 19.44 -15.65
C ALA A 348 31.05 17.96 -16.00
N GLU A 349 31.85 17.06 -15.43
CA GLU A 349 31.69 15.61 -15.45
C GLU A 349 31.74 15.03 -14.03
N THR A 350 31.17 13.82 -13.84
CA THR A 350 31.23 13.07 -12.57
C THR A 350 31.41 11.57 -12.78
N GLY A 351 32.32 10.97 -12.01
CA GLY A 351 32.51 9.53 -11.88
C GLY A 351 31.73 8.87 -10.72
N ALA A 352 30.77 9.58 -10.11
CA ALA A 352 30.07 9.21 -8.89
C ALA A 352 28.55 9.46 -9.00
N TRP A 353 27.84 8.58 -9.73
CA TRP A 353 26.43 8.78 -10.06
C TRP A 353 25.63 7.48 -10.13
N ASN A 354 24.29 7.58 -10.02
CA ASN A 354 23.34 6.52 -10.35
C ASN A 354 22.00 7.10 -10.90
N PHE A 355 21.09 6.24 -11.36
CA PHE A 355 19.83 6.65 -12.01
C PHE A 355 18.68 7.04 -11.06
N GLN A 356 18.82 6.85 -9.74
CA GLN A 356 17.81 7.25 -8.76
C GLN A 356 18.20 8.58 -8.08
N GLN A 357 19.44 8.70 -7.59
CA GLN A 357 19.92 9.85 -6.82
C GLN A 357 20.79 10.82 -7.65
N GLY A 358 21.11 10.49 -8.90
CA GLY A 358 22.09 11.26 -9.67
C GLY A 358 23.46 11.23 -8.97
N CYS A 359 24.11 12.38 -8.88
CA CYS A 359 25.33 12.61 -8.09
C CYS A 359 25.08 13.56 -6.90
N MET A 360 23.85 13.62 -6.36
CA MET A 360 23.42 14.63 -5.36
C MET A 360 23.61 16.09 -5.82
N LEU A 361 23.55 16.30 -7.13
CA LEU A 361 23.60 17.59 -7.81
C LEU A 361 22.54 18.55 -7.25
N GLN A 362 22.95 19.75 -6.82
CA GLN A 362 22.05 20.77 -6.30
C GLN A 362 22.69 22.17 -6.30
N TRP A 363 21.87 23.22 -6.30
CA TRP A 363 22.32 24.56 -5.97
C TRP A 363 22.60 24.69 -4.46
N ARG A 364 23.71 25.36 -4.10
CA ARG A 364 24.01 25.68 -2.71
C ARG A 364 22.94 26.65 -2.15
N PRO A 365 22.30 26.38 -1.00
CA PRO A 365 21.41 27.33 -0.35
C PRO A 365 22.11 28.67 -0.10
N GLY A 366 21.39 29.78 -0.31
CA GLY A 366 21.97 31.14 -0.22
C GLY A 366 22.89 31.55 -1.37
N SER A 367 23.16 30.70 -2.37
CA SER A 367 24.03 31.02 -3.52
C SER A 367 23.26 31.18 -4.82
N ASP A 368 23.71 32.11 -5.67
CA ASP A 368 23.19 32.37 -7.02
C ASP A 368 24.13 31.87 -8.13
N ARG A 369 25.16 31.09 -7.74
CA ARG A 369 26.27 30.69 -8.62
C ARG A 369 26.95 29.38 -8.27
N GLU A 370 26.94 28.96 -7.01
CA GLU A 370 27.58 27.70 -6.59
C GLU A 370 26.62 26.52 -6.70
N ILE A 371 27.04 25.50 -7.44
CA ILE A 371 26.44 24.18 -7.42
C ILE A 371 27.35 23.18 -6.72
N LEU A 372 26.73 22.17 -6.12
CA LEU A 372 27.35 21.10 -5.36
C LEU A 372 27.03 19.77 -6.02
N TYR A 373 28.02 18.90 -6.19
CA TYR A 373 27.81 17.55 -6.72
C TYR A 373 28.92 16.59 -6.28
N ASN A 374 28.58 15.30 -6.19
CA ASN A 374 29.55 14.25 -5.88
C ASN A 374 30.34 13.82 -7.12
N ASP A 375 31.60 13.49 -6.91
CA ASP A 375 32.55 13.03 -7.93
C ASP A 375 33.54 12.02 -7.33
N ARG A 376 34.46 11.48 -8.13
CA ARG A 376 35.42 10.43 -7.78
C ARG A 376 36.86 10.93 -7.89
N GLU A 377 37.67 10.64 -6.88
CA GLU A 377 39.13 10.73 -6.96
C GLU A 377 39.78 9.39 -6.63
N GLY A 378 40.22 8.69 -7.68
CA GLY A 378 40.68 7.30 -7.60
C GLY A 378 39.51 6.37 -7.23
N ASP A 379 39.56 5.84 -6.01
CA ASP A 379 38.49 4.99 -5.44
C ASP A 379 37.73 5.66 -4.29
N ARG A 380 38.01 6.95 -4.00
CA ARG A 380 37.26 7.76 -3.03
C ARG A 380 36.19 8.59 -3.71
N PHE A 381 35.12 8.90 -2.98
CA PHE A 381 34.10 9.86 -3.38
C PHE A 381 34.27 11.19 -2.66
N VAL A 382 34.19 12.28 -3.42
CA VAL A 382 34.40 13.67 -2.99
C VAL A 382 33.19 14.51 -3.37
N CYS A 383 33.07 15.71 -2.80
CA CYS A 383 32.13 16.72 -3.28
C CYS A 383 32.91 17.82 -4.02
N ARG A 384 32.40 18.22 -5.19
CA ARG A 384 32.88 19.39 -5.95
C ARG A 384 31.94 20.56 -5.66
N VAL A 385 32.50 21.74 -5.44
CA VAL A 385 31.75 23.01 -5.44
C VAL A 385 32.20 23.81 -6.65
N LEU A 386 31.26 24.12 -7.55
CA LEU A 386 31.53 24.78 -8.84
C LEU A 386 30.76 26.10 -8.95
N ASP A 387 31.47 27.19 -9.24
CA ASP A 387 30.90 28.47 -9.62
C ASP A 387 30.55 28.48 -11.12
N VAL A 388 29.27 28.29 -11.45
CA VAL A 388 28.81 28.16 -12.84
C VAL A 388 29.02 29.43 -13.68
N LYS A 389 29.34 30.57 -13.04
CA LYS A 389 29.60 31.86 -13.72
C LYS A 389 31.06 32.05 -14.11
N THR A 390 31.99 31.26 -13.55
CA THR A 390 33.44 31.40 -13.81
C THR A 390 34.15 30.08 -14.15
N GLY A 391 33.54 28.93 -13.87
CA GLY A 391 34.20 27.63 -13.96
C GLY A 391 35.17 27.34 -12.80
N ALA A 392 35.27 28.23 -11.80
CA ALA A 392 36.10 27.99 -10.63
C ALA A 392 35.52 26.86 -9.77
N MET A 393 36.36 25.88 -9.43
CA MET A 393 35.97 24.68 -8.69
C MET A 393 36.88 24.45 -7.48
N ARG A 394 36.29 24.01 -6.35
CA ARG A 394 37.01 23.43 -5.20
C ARG A 394 36.52 22.02 -4.91
N THR A 395 37.32 21.27 -4.16
CA THR A 395 37.04 19.87 -3.78
C THR A 395 36.96 19.76 -2.26
N LEU A 396 35.93 19.09 -1.76
CA LEU A 396 35.70 18.78 -0.36
C LEU A 396 35.92 17.28 -0.13
N PRO A 397 36.46 16.86 1.04
CA PRO A 397 37.01 15.52 1.21
C PRO A 397 35.98 14.38 1.28
N LEU A 398 34.69 14.69 1.44
CA LEU A 398 33.60 13.71 1.52
C LEU A 398 32.52 14.00 0.47
N ALA A 399 31.80 12.95 0.05
CA ALA A 399 30.60 13.06 -0.76
C ALA A 399 29.38 13.44 0.09
N ILE A 400 28.66 14.49 -0.33
CA ILE A 400 27.49 15.02 0.37
C ILE A 400 26.22 14.23 0.05
N ASP A 401 25.25 14.26 0.96
CA ASP A 401 23.93 13.64 0.79
C ASP A 401 22.79 14.65 0.94
N GLN A 402 22.88 15.56 1.92
CA GLN A 402 22.04 16.77 1.97
C GLN A 402 22.80 18.00 2.48
N VAL A 403 22.43 19.16 1.94
CA VAL A 403 22.96 20.46 2.39
C VAL A 403 21.99 21.07 3.41
N HIS A 404 22.53 21.58 4.50
CA HIS A 404 21.77 22.22 5.58
C HIS A 404 21.22 23.58 5.11
N PRO A 405 20.05 24.05 5.62
CA PRO A 405 19.42 25.29 5.14
C PRO A 405 20.28 26.56 5.22
N ASP A 406 21.31 26.61 6.07
CA ASP A 406 22.27 27.73 6.13
C ASP A 406 23.26 27.78 4.94
N GLY A 407 23.26 26.75 4.09
CA GLY A 407 24.17 26.61 2.95
C GLY A 407 25.64 26.37 3.33
N ARG A 408 26.00 26.31 4.61
CA ARG A 408 27.37 26.13 5.10
C ARG A 408 27.66 24.68 5.49
N HIS A 409 26.69 23.97 6.06
CA HIS A 409 26.90 22.61 6.53
C HIS A 409 26.28 21.57 5.58
N ALA A 410 26.79 20.33 5.60
CA ALA A 410 26.17 19.21 4.90
C ALA A 410 26.28 17.90 5.71
N THR A 411 25.26 17.06 5.59
CA THR A 411 25.38 15.63 5.88
C THR A 411 26.14 14.96 4.74
N CYS A 412 27.11 14.12 5.09
CA CYS A 412 27.82 13.24 4.18
C CYS A 412 27.59 11.79 4.58
N GLN A 413 27.61 10.86 3.63
CA GLN A 413 27.43 9.43 3.88
C GLN A 413 28.36 8.58 3.02
N ASP A 414 28.52 7.32 3.41
CA ASP A 414 29.36 6.36 2.70
C ASP A 414 28.61 5.77 1.49
N PHE A 415 28.64 6.51 0.37
CA PHE A 415 28.08 6.06 -0.92
C PHE A 415 28.73 4.79 -1.47
N ALA A 416 29.95 4.43 -1.02
CA ALA A 416 30.63 3.21 -1.41
C ALA A 416 29.99 2.00 -0.71
N ARG A 417 29.83 2.07 0.62
CA ARG A 417 29.10 1.07 1.42
C ARG A 417 27.62 0.98 1.04
N ALA A 418 26.95 2.13 0.87
CA ALA A 418 25.55 2.16 0.46
C ALA A 418 25.37 1.53 -0.93
N GLY A 419 26.26 1.80 -1.89
CA GLY A 419 26.22 1.19 -3.23
C GLY A 419 26.54 -0.30 -3.20
N ALA A 420 27.48 -0.73 -2.35
CA ALA A 420 27.81 -2.13 -2.14
C ALA A 420 26.68 -2.92 -1.46
N LEU A 421 25.89 -2.32 -0.57
CA LEU A 421 24.76 -3.02 0.11
C LEU A 421 23.42 -2.84 -0.61
N ARG A 422 23.24 -1.77 -1.41
CA ARG A 422 22.08 -1.55 -2.29
C ARG A 422 22.43 -0.56 -3.41
N THR A 423 22.71 -1.09 -4.60
CA THR A 423 23.14 -0.38 -5.82
C THR A 423 22.46 0.97 -6.09
N VAL A 424 21.13 1.06 -5.90
CA VAL A 424 20.34 2.26 -6.22
C VAL A 424 20.45 3.42 -5.22
N VAL A 425 21.08 3.23 -4.06
CA VAL A 425 21.29 4.30 -3.05
C VAL A 425 22.76 4.59 -2.79
N GLY A 426 23.63 4.30 -3.77
CA GLY A 426 25.06 4.59 -3.68
C GLY A 426 25.74 4.62 -5.03
N TYR A 427 27.07 4.56 -5.03
CA TYR A 427 27.88 4.65 -6.25
C TYR A 427 28.68 3.36 -6.47
N ALA A 428 28.97 3.06 -7.74
CA ALA A 428 29.69 1.84 -8.10
C ALA A 428 31.15 1.85 -7.58
N VAL A 429 31.57 0.74 -6.99
CA VAL A 429 32.93 0.53 -6.46
C VAL A 429 33.63 -0.63 -7.17
N ARG A 430 34.96 -0.64 -7.18
CA ARG A 430 35.74 -1.72 -7.84
C ARG A 430 35.63 -3.04 -7.09
N ASP A 431 35.71 -3.00 -5.77
CA ASP A 431 35.49 -4.14 -4.89
C ASP A 431 34.34 -3.82 -3.91
N PRO A 432 33.13 -4.38 -4.12
CA PRO A 432 32.02 -4.22 -3.20
C PRO A 432 32.05 -5.21 -2.02
N GLU A 433 32.92 -6.22 -2.02
CA GLU A 433 33.01 -7.17 -0.90
C GLU A 433 33.77 -6.58 0.29
N GLU A 434 34.77 -5.72 0.07
CA GLU A 434 35.43 -4.96 1.15
C GLU A 434 34.40 -4.29 2.09
N PHE A 435 33.43 -3.58 1.51
CA PHE A 435 32.36 -2.90 2.25
C PHE A 435 31.32 -3.85 2.87
N ARG A 436 31.31 -5.14 2.49
CA ARG A 436 30.41 -6.17 3.03
C ARG A 436 31.04 -6.96 4.19
N LYS A 437 32.36 -6.91 4.38
CA LYS A 437 33.09 -7.67 5.42
C LYS A 437 32.65 -7.36 6.85
N VAL A 438 32.45 -6.09 7.18
CA VAL A 438 32.03 -5.65 8.53
C VAL A 438 30.52 -5.36 8.54
N PRO A 439 29.71 -6.06 9.35
CA PRO A 439 28.27 -5.87 9.36
C PRO A 439 27.83 -4.50 9.91
N ALA A 440 28.43 -4.04 11.00
CA ALA A 440 28.14 -2.76 11.62
C ALA A 440 29.45 -2.06 12.08
N PRO A 441 30.21 -1.46 11.15
CA PRO A 441 31.46 -0.75 11.44
C PRO A 441 31.22 0.57 12.20
N ASP A 442 32.23 1.00 12.96
CA ASP A 442 32.24 2.22 13.77
C ASP A 442 32.96 3.41 13.12
N ASP A 443 33.71 3.19 12.04
CA ASP A 443 34.46 4.20 11.28
C ASP A 443 33.67 4.87 10.13
N THR A 444 32.46 4.39 9.84
CA THR A 444 31.58 4.88 8.77
C THR A 444 30.14 5.08 9.24
N GLY A 445 29.40 5.97 8.58
CA GLY A 445 28.02 6.34 8.92
C GLY A 445 27.60 7.68 8.32
N ILE A 446 27.23 8.63 9.16
CA ILE A 446 26.86 10.00 8.79
C ILE A 446 27.88 10.96 9.39
N TRP A 447 28.48 11.80 8.54
CA TRP A 447 29.36 12.89 8.94
C TRP A 447 28.66 14.23 8.77
N LEU A 448 28.98 15.18 9.64
CA LEU A 448 28.74 16.61 9.40
C LEU A 448 30.01 17.21 8.79
N MET A 449 29.88 17.99 7.72
CA MET A 449 30.98 18.70 7.05
C MET A 449 30.66 20.18 6.83
N ASP A 450 31.67 21.04 6.99
CA ASP A 450 31.66 22.44 6.59
C ASP A 450 32.06 22.56 5.09
N LEU A 451 31.24 23.24 4.28
CA LEU A 451 31.37 23.34 2.82
C LEU A 451 32.37 24.43 2.34
N ASP A 452 32.89 25.24 3.26
CA ASP A 452 33.88 26.28 2.96
C ASP A 452 35.29 25.87 3.40
N THR A 453 35.42 25.03 4.43
CA THR A 453 36.72 24.51 4.93
C THR A 453 36.98 23.03 4.59
N GLY A 454 35.94 22.21 4.44
CA GLY A 454 36.06 20.75 4.37
C GLY A 454 36.33 20.06 5.71
N GLU A 455 36.34 20.79 6.83
CA GLU A 455 36.40 20.19 8.17
C GLU A 455 35.14 19.36 8.43
N HIS A 456 35.31 18.17 9.00
CA HIS A 456 34.22 17.21 9.17
C HIS A 456 34.40 16.30 10.39
N LYS A 457 33.28 15.76 10.88
CA LYS A 457 33.21 14.86 12.03
C LYS A 457 32.18 13.76 11.77
N LEU A 458 32.51 12.50 12.06
CA LEU A 458 31.53 11.42 12.14
C LEU A 458 30.60 11.69 13.33
N ILE A 459 29.31 11.93 13.07
CA ILE A 459 28.33 12.28 14.09
C ILE A 459 27.44 11.10 14.48
N VAL A 460 27.20 10.16 13.57
CA VAL A 460 26.46 8.91 13.85
C VAL A 460 27.14 7.76 13.11
N SER A 461 27.67 6.77 13.82
CA SER A 461 28.27 5.58 13.20
C SER A 461 27.23 4.49 12.89
N VAL A 462 27.52 3.61 11.92
CA VAL A 462 26.69 2.42 11.66
C VAL A 462 26.68 1.49 12.89
N ALA A 463 27.78 1.39 13.65
CA ALA A 463 27.85 0.66 14.91
C ALA A 463 26.90 1.22 15.98
N ASP A 464 26.74 2.54 16.10
CA ASP A 464 25.77 3.14 17.03
C ASP A 464 24.34 2.84 16.62
N ILE A 465 24.04 2.95 15.32
CA ILE A 465 22.74 2.61 14.74
C ILE A 465 22.39 1.13 14.98
N ALA A 466 23.38 0.24 14.95
CA ALA A 466 23.20 -1.19 15.23
C ALA A 466 22.85 -1.51 16.70
N LYS A 467 23.17 -0.61 17.65
CA LYS A 467 22.82 -0.74 19.08
C LYS A 467 21.35 -0.36 19.35
N ILE A 468 20.73 0.43 18.48
CA ILE A 468 19.32 0.85 18.61
C ILE A 468 18.41 -0.36 18.29
N PRO A 469 17.55 -0.81 19.22
CA PRO A 469 16.73 -2.01 19.03
C PRO A 469 15.87 -1.98 17.76
N TYR A 470 15.72 -3.14 17.11
CA TYR A 470 14.78 -3.35 16.01
C TYR A 470 14.23 -4.80 16.04
N PRO A 471 12.90 -5.02 16.03
CA PRO A 471 12.32 -6.35 16.32
C PRO A 471 12.68 -7.50 15.36
N LYS A 472 13.26 -7.23 14.19
CA LYS A 472 13.65 -8.27 13.21
C LYS A 472 15.16 -8.35 12.95
N GLN A 473 15.97 -7.54 13.64
CA GLN A 473 17.42 -7.50 13.48
C GLN A 473 18.05 -8.82 13.92
N LYS A 474 19.07 -9.28 13.19
CA LYS A 474 19.81 -10.51 13.47
C LYS A 474 21.29 -10.21 13.74
N PRO A 475 21.97 -11.07 14.53
CA PRO A 475 23.42 -11.04 14.62
C PRO A 475 24.04 -11.20 13.23
N GLY A 476 24.88 -10.26 12.82
CA GLY A 476 25.55 -10.28 11.51
C GLY A 476 24.84 -9.54 10.38
N ASP A 477 23.70 -8.88 10.61
CA ASP A 477 23.08 -8.00 9.59
C ASP A 477 24.05 -6.91 9.13
N ARG A 478 24.29 -6.81 7.82
CA ARG A 478 25.08 -5.72 7.24
C ARG A 478 24.21 -4.48 7.11
N LEU A 479 24.52 -3.46 7.89
CA LEU A 479 23.75 -2.22 7.97
C LEU A 479 24.38 -1.09 7.17
N TYR A 480 23.55 -0.17 6.70
CA TYR A 480 23.95 1.09 6.08
C TYR A 480 22.96 2.21 6.42
N VAL A 481 23.48 3.43 6.43
CA VAL A 481 22.68 4.65 6.33
C VAL A 481 22.43 4.97 4.86
N ALA A 482 21.29 5.58 4.56
CA ALA A 482 21.01 6.15 3.26
C ALA A 482 20.04 7.33 3.40
N HIS A 483 20.25 8.36 2.59
CA HIS A 483 19.30 9.44 2.30
C HIS A 483 18.78 10.15 3.56
N THR A 484 19.50 11.22 3.90
CA THR A 484 19.22 12.19 4.95
C THR A 484 18.31 13.32 4.48
N GLN A 485 17.65 14.02 5.41
CA GLN A 485 16.96 15.30 5.15
C GLN A 485 16.89 16.17 6.40
N TRP A 486 17.26 17.43 6.29
CA TRP A 486 17.23 18.41 7.38
C TRP A 486 15.81 18.87 7.71
N SER A 487 15.55 19.16 8.98
CA SER A 487 14.35 19.85 9.43
C SER A 487 14.30 21.28 8.85
N PRO A 488 13.11 21.90 8.70
CA PRO A 488 12.99 23.25 8.12
C PRO A 488 13.67 24.35 8.95
N ASP A 489 14.04 24.06 10.20
CA ASP A 489 14.78 24.94 11.10
C ASP A 489 16.24 24.51 11.32
N GLY A 490 16.73 23.50 10.57
CA GLY A 490 18.10 22.99 10.55
C GLY A 490 18.55 22.19 11.78
N LYS A 491 17.82 22.24 12.90
CA LYS A 491 18.30 21.70 14.19
C LYS A 491 18.42 20.18 14.21
N ARG A 492 17.64 19.48 13.39
CA ARG A 492 17.60 18.02 13.31
C ARG A 492 17.72 17.56 11.86
N PHE A 493 18.20 16.34 11.67
CA PHE A 493 18.11 15.65 10.39
C PHE A 493 17.50 14.26 10.58
N LEU A 494 16.82 13.81 9.55
CA LEU A 494 16.34 12.45 9.36
C LEU A 494 17.36 11.66 8.54
N PHE A 495 17.34 10.32 8.65
CA PHE A 495 17.98 9.36 7.75
C PHE A 495 17.22 8.02 7.72
N PHE A 496 17.43 7.20 6.68
CA PHE A 496 17.12 5.77 6.77
C PHE A 496 18.29 5.01 7.40
N ASN A 497 17.96 4.10 8.32
CA ASN A 497 18.75 2.89 8.58
C ASN A 497 18.11 1.70 7.83
N ARG A 498 18.93 0.91 7.13
CA ARG A 498 18.54 -0.28 6.38
C ARG A 498 19.63 -1.36 6.49
N GLY A 499 19.29 -2.61 6.23
CA GLY A 499 20.23 -3.74 6.24
C GLY A 499 19.56 -5.06 5.92
N ASP A 500 20.31 -6.17 6.01
CA ASP A 500 19.90 -7.51 5.53
C ASP A 500 18.50 -7.97 6.01
N THR A 501 18.11 -7.69 7.26
CA THR A 501 16.72 -7.89 7.73
C THR A 501 16.05 -6.64 8.30
N ILE A 502 16.67 -5.47 8.13
CA ILE A 502 16.12 -4.18 8.58
C ILE A 502 15.34 -3.52 7.42
N ASP A 503 14.01 -3.66 7.45
CA ASP A 503 13.09 -2.78 6.69
C ASP A 503 13.41 -1.32 7.00
N SER A 504 13.21 -0.41 6.03
CA SER A 504 13.40 1.05 6.18
C SER A 504 13.00 1.57 7.57
N ARG A 505 13.99 1.78 8.44
CA ARG A 505 13.80 2.43 9.74
C ARG A 505 14.07 3.90 9.55
N ILE A 506 13.04 4.72 9.68
CA ILE A 506 13.20 6.18 9.70
C ILE A 506 13.69 6.56 11.09
N THR A 507 14.80 7.29 11.13
CA THR A 507 15.48 7.72 12.34
C THR A 507 15.88 9.18 12.19
N THR A 508 15.81 9.96 13.27
CA THR A 508 16.24 11.36 13.32
C THR A 508 17.31 11.56 14.38
N ALA A 509 18.14 12.59 14.26
CA ALA A 509 19.07 13.04 15.28
C ALA A 509 19.15 14.58 15.29
N ASN A 510 19.72 15.17 16.35
CA ASN A 510 20.19 16.54 16.32
C ASN A 510 21.37 16.70 15.35
N MET A 511 21.64 17.94 14.90
CA MET A 511 22.77 18.30 14.02
C MET A 511 24.13 17.74 14.46
N ASP A 512 24.38 17.54 15.76
CA ASP A 512 25.62 17.01 16.32
C ASP A 512 25.69 15.47 16.41
N GLY A 513 24.62 14.78 16.01
CA GLY A 513 24.42 13.34 16.12
C GLY A 513 23.74 12.86 17.41
N SER A 514 23.46 13.76 18.36
CA SER A 514 22.81 13.40 19.63
C SER A 514 21.31 13.12 19.49
N ASP A 515 20.71 12.53 20.53
CA ASP A 515 19.26 12.39 20.67
C ASP A 515 18.59 11.71 19.46
N ILE A 516 19.11 10.51 19.18
CA ILE A 516 18.68 9.66 18.07
C ILE A 516 17.31 9.04 18.40
N ARG A 517 16.28 9.35 17.59
CA ARG A 517 14.89 8.90 17.78
C ARG A 517 14.45 8.06 16.59
N VAL A 518 13.76 6.95 16.85
CA VAL A 518 13.11 6.13 15.82
C VAL A 518 11.69 6.67 15.62
N VAL A 519 11.37 7.11 14.40
CA VAL A 519 10.05 7.69 14.08
C VAL A 519 9.09 6.61 13.58
N THR A 520 9.54 5.75 12.66
CA THR A 520 8.72 4.62 12.18
C THR A 520 9.56 3.51 11.52
N TYR A 521 8.92 2.37 11.27
CA TYR A 521 9.43 1.28 10.45
C TYR A 521 8.63 1.16 9.15
N MET A 522 9.24 0.60 8.10
CA MET A 522 8.56 0.14 6.88
C MET A 522 7.93 1.26 6.02
N ALA A 523 8.53 2.46 6.04
CA ALA A 523 8.20 3.57 5.14
C ALA A 523 9.08 3.60 3.87
N SER A 524 8.60 4.20 2.78
CA SER A 524 9.43 4.38 1.56
C SER A 524 10.01 5.77 1.46
N HIS A 525 9.17 6.79 1.65
CA HIS A 525 9.48 8.20 1.44
C HIS A 525 8.91 9.05 2.57
N TYR A 526 9.41 10.27 2.68
CA TYR A 526 9.11 11.21 3.76
C TYR A 526 9.29 12.65 3.27
N ASP A 527 8.76 13.59 4.04
CA ASP A 527 9.13 15.00 4.02
C ASP A 527 8.90 15.59 5.43
N TRP A 528 9.60 16.66 5.80
CA TRP A 528 9.39 17.32 7.09
C TRP A 528 8.14 18.20 7.06
N TRP A 529 7.13 17.84 7.85
CA TRP A 529 5.91 18.64 7.95
C TRP A 529 6.19 19.97 8.64
N ASP A 530 6.91 19.96 9.76
CA ASP A 530 7.44 21.16 10.42
C ASP A 530 8.72 20.80 11.20
N ALA A 531 9.15 21.62 12.16
CA ALA A 531 10.35 21.33 12.96
C ALA A 531 10.18 20.19 13.99
N THR A 532 8.97 19.66 14.20
CA THR A 532 8.69 18.59 15.17
C THR A 532 7.86 17.44 14.62
N ARG A 533 7.41 17.51 13.36
CA ARG A 533 6.57 16.49 12.70
C ARG A 533 7.02 16.18 11.28
N LEU A 534 6.71 14.97 10.84
CA LEU A 534 7.08 14.46 9.53
C LEU A 534 5.87 13.86 8.81
N LEU A 535 5.76 14.14 7.51
CA LEU A 535 4.81 13.52 6.61
C LEU A 535 5.47 12.30 5.97
N ILE A 536 5.03 11.09 6.34
CA ILE A 536 5.67 9.84 5.96
C ILE A 536 4.71 8.96 5.14
N GLU A 537 5.22 8.44 4.03
CA GLU A 537 4.55 7.47 3.16
C GLU A 537 4.74 6.05 3.74
N ILE A 538 3.65 5.30 3.93
CA ILE A 538 3.69 3.91 4.39
C ILE A 538 2.88 3.03 3.42
N PRO A 539 3.52 2.24 2.52
CA PRO A 539 2.83 1.63 1.39
C PRO A 539 1.78 0.61 1.81
N ARG A 540 2.09 -0.19 2.84
CA ARG A 540 1.18 -1.23 3.34
C ARG A 540 -0.09 -0.60 3.90
N ARG A 541 0.06 0.51 4.65
CA ARG A 541 -1.06 1.30 5.18
C ARG A 541 -1.75 2.19 4.14
N GLY A 542 -1.34 2.15 2.87
CA GLY A 542 -2.03 2.80 1.74
C GLY A 542 -2.17 4.31 1.86
N GLY A 543 -1.10 5.03 2.23
CA GLY A 543 -1.10 6.49 2.19
C GLY A 543 -0.11 7.17 3.13
N PHE A 544 -0.39 8.44 3.40
CA PHE A 544 0.53 9.35 4.08
C PHE A 544 0.07 9.63 5.52
N PHE A 545 1.04 9.67 6.43
CA PHE A 545 0.83 9.76 7.87
C PHE A 545 1.66 10.89 8.47
N LEU A 546 1.11 11.64 9.43
CA LEU A 546 1.87 12.58 10.24
C LEU A 546 2.39 11.85 11.48
N PHE A 547 3.71 11.86 11.66
CA PHE A 547 4.39 11.37 12.87
C PHE A 547 5.01 12.54 13.63
N ASN A 548 5.02 12.46 14.95
CA ASN A 548 5.87 13.32 15.78
C ASN A 548 7.32 12.80 15.76
N ASP A 549 8.28 13.71 15.76
CA ASP A 549 9.67 13.40 16.13
C ASP A 549 9.82 13.37 17.66
N ASP A 550 9.10 12.47 18.33
CA ASP A 550 9.13 12.30 19.79
C ASP A 550 9.58 10.90 20.24
N GLY A 551 9.94 10.02 19.28
CA GLY A 551 10.33 8.63 19.53
C GLY A 551 9.16 7.71 19.96
N SER A 552 7.93 8.20 20.03
CA SER A 552 6.76 7.41 20.43
C SER A 552 6.27 6.42 19.36
N MET A 553 6.76 6.57 18.13
CA MET A 553 6.35 5.82 16.93
C MET A 553 4.85 5.90 16.59
N LYS A 554 4.15 6.93 17.10
CA LYS A 554 2.74 7.18 16.82
C LYS A 554 2.62 8.09 15.61
N GLY A 555 1.77 7.68 14.65
CA GLY A 555 1.43 8.50 13.49
C GLY A 555 -0.04 8.41 13.14
N GLU A 556 -0.63 9.55 12.79
CA GLU A 556 -2.02 9.69 12.36
C GLU A 556 -2.13 9.71 10.83
N ARG A 557 -3.20 9.16 10.24
CA ARG A 557 -3.36 9.09 8.77
C ARG A 557 -3.85 10.43 8.23
N LEU A 558 -3.04 11.11 7.42
CA LEU A 558 -3.42 12.39 6.81
C LEU A 558 -4.32 12.23 5.59
N VAL A 559 -4.05 11.20 4.76
CA VAL A 559 -4.83 10.86 3.56
C VAL A 559 -4.60 9.40 3.15
N ALA A 560 -5.56 8.81 2.43
CA ALA A 560 -5.36 7.55 1.70
C ALA A 560 -5.02 7.87 0.22
N ALA A 561 -3.91 7.33 -0.28
CA ALA A 561 -3.32 7.66 -1.56
C ALA A 561 -2.25 6.60 -1.94
N PRO A 562 -1.85 6.49 -3.22
CA PRO A 562 -0.82 5.54 -3.66
C PRO A 562 0.58 5.88 -3.13
N PRO A 563 1.50 4.90 -3.10
CA PRO A 563 2.91 5.15 -2.78
C PRO A 563 3.60 5.91 -3.92
N GLY A 564 4.35 6.94 -3.55
CA GLY A 564 5.10 7.81 -4.45
C GLY A 564 6.11 8.68 -3.68
N HIS A 565 6.88 9.47 -4.41
CA HIS A 565 7.84 10.45 -3.90
C HIS A 565 7.14 11.78 -3.70
N HIS A 566 7.19 12.37 -2.50
CA HIS A 566 6.38 13.54 -2.17
C HIS A 566 7.17 14.74 -1.63
N THR A 567 6.62 15.94 -1.81
CA THR A 567 7.20 17.19 -1.29
C THR A 567 6.08 18.18 -0.94
N LEU A 568 6.19 18.84 0.20
CA LEU A 568 5.27 19.88 0.65
C LEU A 568 5.54 21.20 -0.08
N LEU A 569 4.48 21.87 -0.53
CA LEU A 569 4.58 23.22 -1.09
C LEU A 569 4.65 24.27 0.05
N PRO A 570 5.18 25.48 -0.24
CA PRO A 570 5.08 26.63 0.66
C PRO A 570 3.65 26.83 1.20
N GLY A 571 3.54 27.20 2.47
CA GLY A 571 2.26 27.29 3.18
C GLY A 571 1.68 25.94 3.67
N ARG A 572 2.16 24.79 3.17
CA ARG A 572 1.76 23.43 3.60
C ARG A 572 0.29 23.06 3.36
N GLU A 573 -0.41 23.81 2.52
CA GLU A 573 -1.78 23.47 2.09
C GLU A 573 -1.80 22.38 1.00
N TRP A 574 -0.67 22.15 0.32
CA TRP A 574 -0.53 21.18 -0.75
C TRP A 574 0.70 20.27 -0.53
N PHE A 575 0.61 19.01 -0.96
CA PHE A 575 1.79 18.24 -1.34
C PHE A 575 1.73 17.84 -2.81
N LEU A 576 2.91 17.79 -3.42
CA LEU A 576 3.21 17.23 -4.73
C LEU A 576 3.59 15.75 -4.55
N SER A 577 3.19 14.87 -5.46
CA SER A 577 3.64 13.47 -5.48
C SER A 577 3.60 12.86 -6.89
N ASP A 578 4.36 11.78 -7.10
CA ASP A 578 4.18 10.83 -8.20
C ASP A 578 3.49 9.53 -7.73
N THR A 579 3.42 8.53 -8.61
CA THR A 579 3.11 7.14 -8.25
C THR A 579 4.14 6.22 -8.86
N ILE A 580 4.37 5.05 -8.22
CA ILE A 580 4.97 3.91 -8.93
C ILE A 580 4.13 3.54 -10.17
N PRO A 581 4.69 2.84 -11.19
CA PRO A 581 3.96 2.51 -12.43
C PRO A 581 2.71 1.64 -12.19
N GLN A 582 1.56 2.15 -12.60
CA GLN A 582 0.24 1.52 -12.45
C GLN A 582 -0.19 0.74 -13.70
N GLY A 583 -1.00 -0.30 -13.49
CA GLY A 583 -1.67 -1.02 -14.56
C GLY A 583 -0.76 -1.83 -15.52
N PRO A 584 -1.34 -2.44 -16.58
CA PRO A 584 -0.56 -3.19 -17.57
C PRO A 584 0.34 -2.28 -18.41
N ASP A 585 -0.07 -1.03 -18.62
CA ASP A 585 0.59 0.00 -19.44
C ASP A 585 1.66 0.80 -18.68
N ARG A 586 1.85 0.50 -17.38
CA ARG A 586 2.91 1.07 -16.51
C ARG A 586 2.90 2.60 -16.44
N VAL A 587 1.73 3.20 -16.24
CA VAL A 587 1.57 4.66 -16.17
C VAL A 587 1.95 5.16 -14.78
N GLN A 588 2.86 6.11 -14.70
CA GLN A 588 3.11 6.88 -13.47
C GLN A 588 2.27 8.15 -13.51
N HIS A 589 1.61 8.51 -12.41
CA HIS A 589 0.71 9.65 -12.34
C HIS A 589 1.30 10.70 -11.41
N VAL A 590 1.54 11.91 -11.90
CA VAL A 590 2.04 13.03 -11.11
C VAL A 590 0.86 13.92 -10.72
N TYR A 591 0.83 14.42 -9.48
CA TYR A 591 -0.34 15.05 -8.91
C TYR A 591 -0.05 16.04 -7.77
N LEU A 592 -1.02 16.91 -7.51
CA LEU A 592 -1.12 17.69 -6.28
C LEU A 592 -2.25 17.14 -5.40
N MET A 593 -2.08 17.20 -4.08
CA MET A 593 -3.13 16.91 -3.10
C MET A 593 -3.33 18.11 -2.16
N HIS A 594 -4.50 18.73 -2.21
CA HIS A 594 -4.89 19.83 -1.33
C HIS A 594 -5.29 19.30 0.05
N ILE A 595 -4.40 19.46 1.02
CA ILE A 595 -4.45 18.84 2.34
C ILE A 595 -5.69 19.26 3.16
N PRO A 596 -6.16 20.53 3.14
CA PRO A 596 -7.38 20.94 3.83
C PRO A 596 -8.65 20.28 3.30
N THR A 597 -8.82 20.17 1.97
CA THR A 597 -10.06 19.66 1.35
C THR A 597 -9.98 18.21 0.85
N LYS A 598 -8.83 17.54 1.03
CA LYS A 598 -8.53 16.18 0.53
C LYS A 598 -8.80 15.99 -0.97
N ARG A 599 -8.61 17.05 -1.77
CA ARG A 599 -8.81 17.03 -3.23
C ARG A 599 -7.49 16.72 -3.92
N PHE A 600 -7.50 15.76 -4.84
CA PHE A 600 -6.39 15.50 -5.74
C PHE A 600 -6.59 16.25 -7.06
N ILE A 601 -5.49 16.62 -7.72
CA ILE A 601 -5.49 17.28 -9.04
C ILE A 601 -4.41 16.60 -9.91
N PRO A 602 -4.76 16.07 -11.10
CA PRO A 602 -3.79 15.45 -12.00
C PRO A 602 -2.88 16.51 -12.63
N LEU A 603 -1.56 16.27 -12.57
CA LEU A 603 -0.58 17.07 -13.29
C LEU A 603 -0.15 16.41 -14.60
N GLY A 604 -0.03 15.08 -14.64
CA GLY A 604 0.34 14.36 -15.86
C GLY A 604 0.34 12.85 -15.71
N HIS A 605 0.44 12.15 -16.84
CA HIS A 605 0.38 10.69 -16.94
C HIS A 605 1.52 10.19 -17.85
N PHE A 606 2.39 9.35 -17.30
CA PHE A 606 3.68 9.04 -17.90
C PHE A 606 3.89 7.53 -18.00
N PRO A 607 3.52 6.88 -19.13
CA PRO A 607 3.83 5.49 -19.40
C PRO A 607 5.35 5.21 -19.32
N GLN A 608 5.77 4.22 -18.53
CA GLN A 608 7.17 3.82 -18.40
C GLN A 608 7.47 2.59 -19.24
N GLY A 609 8.33 2.73 -20.25
CA GLY A 609 8.77 1.64 -21.14
C GLY A 609 9.27 0.42 -20.36
N ARG A 610 8.86 -0.79 -20.77
CA ARG A 610 9.05 -2.04 -19.99
C ARG A 610 10.52 -2.39 -19.69
N GLN A 611 11.46 -1.86 -20.48
CA GLN A 611 12.90 -1.96 -20.28
C GLN A 611 13.39 -1.21 -19.02
N TYR A 612 12.73 -0.12 -18.63
CA TYR A 612 13.02 0.63 -17.41
C TYR A 612 12.39 -0.07 -16.22
N TRP A 613 13.17 -0.86 -15.48
CA TRP A 613 12.77 -1.54 -14.26
C TRP A 613 13.97 -1.72 -13.31
N GLY A 614 13.71 -2.10 -12.06
CA GLY A 614 14.76 -2.39 -11.07
C GLY A 614 15.69 -1.20 -10.85
N ASP A 615 16.99 -1.42 -11.04
CA ASP A 615 18.04 -0.44 -10.76
C ASP A 615 18.21 0.62 -11.86
N VAL A 616 17.57 0.44 -13.02
CA VAL A 616 17.60 1.37 -14.17
C VAL A 616 16.24 2.02 -14.46
N ARG A 617 15.25 1.82 -13.59
CA ARG A 617 13.93 2.44 -13.71
C ARG A 617 13.99 3.97 -13.72
N CYS A 618 12.95 4.60 -14.25
CA CYS A 618 12.76 6.04 -14.19
C CYS A 618 11.57 6.36 -13.27
N ASP A 619 11.84 6.48 -11.97
CA ASP A 619 10.93 7.15 -11.03
C ASP A 619 10.73 8.61 -11.50
N ASN A 620 9.57 9.24 -11.26
CA ASN A 620 9.34 10.60 -11.78
C ASN A 620 10.04 11.69 -10.94
N HIS A 621 10.18 11.47 -9.63
CA HIS A 621 10.83 12.39 -8.68
C HIS A 621 10.40 13.87 -8.88
N PRO A 622 9.10 14.19 -8.72
CA PRO A 622 8.59 15.52 -9.04
C PRO A 622 9.15 16.58 -8.08
N ARG A 623 9.97 17.49 -8.62
CA ARG A 623 10.66 18.57 -7.89
C ARG A 623 9.96 19.90 -8.12
N LEU A 624 9.87 20.75 -7.11
CA LEU A 624 9.33 22.10 -7.24
C LEU A 624 10.41 23.09 -7.73
N SER A 625 9.99 24.08 -8.50
CA SER A 625 10.71 25.36 -8.62
C SER A 625 10.64 26.14 -7.30
N ARG A 626 11.52 27.13 -7.10
CA ARG A 626 11.56 27.94 -5.87
C ARG A 626 10.33 28.82 -5.69
N ASP A 627 9.77 29.32 -6.78
CA ASP A 627 8.47 29.99 -6.80
C ASP A 627 7.28 29.05 -6.53
N ALA A 628 7.53 27.72 -6.46
CA ALA A 628 6.54 26.65 -6.34
C ALA A 628 5.41 26.68 -7.39
N ARG A 629 5.63 27.35 -8.53
CA ARG A 629 4.68 27.45 -9.65
C ARG A 629 4.92 26.41 -10.75
N LYS A 630 6.03 25.66 -10.70
CA LYS A 630 6.44 24.70 -11.73
C LYS A 630 6.90 23.40 -11.05
N VAL A 631 6.71 22.29 -11.75
CA VAL A 631 7.17 20.96 -11.34
C VAL A 631 8.09 20.40 -12.41
N ILE A 632 9.24 19.83 -12.03
CA ILE A 632 10.21 19.24 -12.95
C ILE A 632 10.34 17.74 -12.65
N ILE A 633 10.08 16.89 -13.64
CA ILE A 633 10.12 15.43 -13.54
C ILE A 633 11.14 14.80 -14.49
N ASP A 634 11.63 13.62 -14.12
CA ASP A 634 12.36 12.72 -15.02
C ASP A 634 11.35 11.74 -15.62
N SER A 635 11.35 11.48 -16.94
CA SER A 635 10.36 10.58 -17.56
C SER A 635 10.85 9.93 -18.85
N THR A 636 10.29 8.76 -19.18
CA THR A 636 10.68 7.92 -20.33
C THR A 636 9.55 7.70 -21.35
N HIS A 637 8.44 8.43 -21.20
CA HIS A 637 7.23 8.24 -22.01
C HIS A 637 7.42 8.49 -23.52
N GLU A 638 8.34 9.37 -23.90
CA GLU A 638 8.73 9.61 -25.30
C GLU A 638 9.90 8.71 -25.77
N GLY A 639 10.15 7.60 -25.07
CA GLY A 639 11.04 6.50 -25.51
C GLY A 639 12.49 6.56 -25.02
N THR A 640 12.97 7.73 -24.57
CA THR A 640 14.25 7.91 -23.86
C THR A 640 14.03 8.67 -22.56
N ARG A 641 14.92 8.52 -21.57
CA ARG A 641 14.86 9.30 -20.32
C ARG A 641 15.13 10.78 -20.60
N GLN A 642 14.17 11.66 -20.36
CA GLN A 642 14.28 13.11 -20.54
C GLN A 642 13.65 13.85 -19.35
N MET A 643 13.90 15.15 -19.23
CA MET A 643 13.27 16.01 -18.23
C MET A 643 12.12 16.82 -18.82
N TYR A 644 11.05 16.98 -18.03
CA TYR A 644 9.85 17.70 -18.43
C TYR A 644 9.41 18.65 -17.31
N MET A 645 8.94 19.83 -17.69
CA MET A 645 8.40 20.85 -16.80
C MET A 645 6.88 20.90 -16.92
N ILE A 646 6.20 20.99 -15.79
CA ILE A 646 4.75 21.10 -15.68
C ILE A 646 4.41 22.45 -15.03
N ASP A 647 3.54 23.24 -15.64
CA ASP A 647 3.10 24.54 -15.10
C ASP A 647 1.90 24.35 -14.15
N ILE A 648 2.09 24.64 -12.86
CA ILE A 648 1.04 24.55 -11.84
C ILE A 648 0.53 25.92 -11.38
N SER A 649 0.97 27.02 -12.02
CA SER A 649 0.62 28.40 -11.65
C SER A 649 -0.88 28.73 -11.75
N GLY A 650 -1.62 28.00 -12.58
CA GLY A 650 -3.08 28.07 -12.67
C GLY A 650 -3.84 27.19 -11.66
N ILE A 651 -3.13 26.45 -10.81
CA ILE A 651 -3.68 25.53 -9.80
C ILE A 651 -3.41 26.05 -8.38
N VAL A 652 -2.16 26.47 -8.13
CA VAL A 652 -1.76 27.05 -6.84
C VAL A 652 -1.90 28.58 -6.86
N GLY A 653 -2.15 29.19 -5.70
CA GLY A 653 -2.29 30.64 -5.58
C GLY A 653 -0.97 31.41 -5.75
N GLU A 654 -0.94 32.65 -5.28
CA GLU A 654 0.33 33.33 -5.08
C GLU A 654 1.04 32.72 -3.88
N ALA A 655 2.19 32.08 -4.12
CA ALA A 655 3.03 31.57 -3.05
C ALA A 655 3.56 32.74 -2.20
N PRO A 656 3.53 32.65 -0.85
CA PRO A 656 4.31 33.56 -0.03
C PRO A 656 5.79 33.37 -0.34
N ALA A 657 6.56 34.46 -0.37
CA ALA A 657 8.00 34.40 -0.60
C ALA A 657 8.68 33.50 0.47
N GLN A 658 9.60 32.65 0.00
CA GLN A 658 10.45 31.79 0.85
C GLN A 658 11.66 32.57 1.37
#